data_AF-A0A833G4G2-F1
#
_entry.id   AF-A0A833G4G2-F1
#
_cell.length_a   1.000
_cell.length_b   1.000
_cell.length_c   1.000
_cell.angle_alpha   90.00
_cell.angle_beta   90.00
_cell.angle_gamma   90.00
#
_symmetry.space_group_name_H-M   'P 1'
#
loop_
_entity.id
_entity.type
_entity.pdbx_description
1 polymer ?
#
loop_
_entity_poly.entity_id
_entity_poly.type
_entity_poly.pdbx_seq_one_letter_code
_entity_poly.pdbx_strand_id
1 'polypeptide(L)'
;LQDVVTCIREHVTLDAAGRLLAANAERHLKDAAEMARLFRDYPEAVAESRALLERLTFSLDELRYQYPDEPTGEAASPQEALERLTEEGARFRYPDGVPEKVRASLAHELKLIGALDYAPYFLTVHDIVRFAREKKILAQGRGSAANSAVCFVLGITEVDPDRTDLLFERFISADRGEPPDIDVDFEHERREEVMQYIYEKYGRHRAGLAATVITYRTRSAVREVGKVFGLSEDTVNTLSGTIWGWSSAGVREADIRRIGLDPADPAMQKVMTLSEELIGFPRHLSQHVGGFVMTRDRLDEMVPVMNAAMADRTTVEWDKDDLDALRMLKVDVLALGMLSCIRRAFEFLGKHYGGAPTLATIPAEDEAVYRMLCRADSLGVFQVESRAQMTMLPRLRPQKFYDLVIEVAIVRPGPIQGDMVHPYLRRRQGLEKVIFPAPAAEHGDADELEKVLGKTLGVPLFQEQAMKIAIVAAGFTPGEADRLRRAMATFKRVGTIGTFQAKMVEGMVARGYERDFAERCFRQIEGFGEYGFPESHAASFALLVYASAWLKCHYPDVFCAALLNAQPMGFYAPAQIVRDATRHGVAVRSPDVNSSDWDSTLEAEAPPSPPPEKGRLGGGQKRRPAGDRRGGGGGALDDPETFS
;
A
#
# COMPACT_ATOMS: atom_id res chain seq x y z
N LEU A 1 17.98 -12.04 -28.23
CA LEU A 1 17.01 -11.21 -27.49
C LEU A 1 16.32 -10.13 -28.36
N GLN A 2 17.05 -9.30 -29.11
CA GLN A 2 16.44 -8.17 -29.87
C GLN A 2 15.34 -8.59 -30.86
N ASP A 3 15.52 -9.70 -31.59
CA ASP A 3 14.47 -10.25 -32.46
C ASP A 3 13.21 -10.64 -31.68
N VAL A 4 13.38 -11.23 -30.49
CA VAL A 4 12.26 -11.60 -29.62
C VAL A 4 11.49 -10.37 -29.15
N VAL A 5 12.18 -9.33 -28.68
CA VAL A 5 11.53 -8.08 -28.26
C VAL A 5 10.80 -7.41 -29.44
N THR A 6 11.37 -7.50 -30.64
CA THR A 6 10.71 -7.02 -31.87
C THR A 6 9.43 -7.80 -32.14
N CYS A 7 9.49 -9.14 -32.07
CA CYS A 7 8.31 -9.99 -32.25
C CYS A 7 7.21 -9.73 -31.20
N ILE A 8 7.59 -9.48 -29.94
CA ILE A 8 6.64 -9.11 -28.87
C ILE A 8 5.94 -7.80 -29.23
N ARG A 9 6.69 -6.78 -29.66
CA ARG A 9 6.14 -5.46 -30.03
C ARG A 9 5.19 -5.54 -31.23
N GLU A 10 5.56 -6.32 -32.24
CA GLU A 10 4.78 -6.46 -33.49
C GLU A 10 3.69 -7.55 -33.39
N HIS A 11 3.58 -8.24 -32.25
CA HIS A 11 2.63 -9.33 -32.02
C HIS A 11 2.70 -10.47 -33.05
N VAL A 12 3.91 -10.88 -33.44
CA VAL A 12 4.16 -11.97 -34.41
C VAL A 12 5.06 -13.06 -33.83
N THR A 13 5.05 -14.25 -34.43
CA THR A 13 6.03 -15.29 -34.12
C THR A 13 7.36 -15.02 -34.81
N LEU A 14 8.44 -15.65 -34.32
CA LEU A 14 9.77 -15.52 -34.90
C LEU A 14 9.81 -15.96 -36.38
N ASP A 15 9.09 -17.04 -36.70
CA ASP A 15 9.00 -17.57 -38.07
C ASP A 15 8.22 -16.63 -39.02
N ALA A 16 7.26 -15.88 -38.49
CA ALA A 16 6.42 -14.96 -39.26
C ALA A 16 7.00 -13.54 -39.39
N ALA A 17 7.97 -13.17 -38.55
CA ALA A 17 8.47 -11.80 -38.45
C ALA A 17 9.14 -11.29 -39.74
N GLY A 18 9.77 -12.17 -40.51
CA GLY A 18 10.34 -11.83 -41.83
C GLY A 18 11.24 -10.59 -41.80
N ARG A 19 10.86 -9.54 -42.55
CA ARG A 19 11.63 -8.28 -42.67
C ARG A 19 11.48 -7.32 -41.48
N LEU A 20 10.68 -7.67 -40.48
CA LEU A 20 10.59 -6.92 -39.23
C LEU A 20 11.88 -7.07 -38.39
N LEU A 21 12.60 -8.19 -38.58
CA LEU A 21 13.85 -8.49 -37.88
C LEU A 21 15.04 -7.74 -38.50
N ALA A 22 16.09 -7.53 -37.70
CA ALA A 22 17.30 -6.91 -38.20
C ALA A 22 17.99 -7.82 -39.24
N ALA A 23 18.51 -7.24 -40.32
CA ALA A 23 19.18 -8.01 -41.37
C ALA A 23 20.51 -8.65 -40.91
N ASN A 24 21.11 -8.13 -39.82
CA ASN A 24 22.37 -8.61 -39.25
C ASN A 24 22.45 -8.23 -37.75
N ALA A 25 23.48 -8.75 -37.08
CA ALA A 25 23.72 -8.54 -35.64
C ALA A 25 24.59 -7.29 -35.31
N GLU A 26 24.74 -6.34 -36.25
CA GLU A 26 25.69 -5.22 -36.14
C GLU A 26 25.21 -4.06 -35.24
N ARG A 27 23.99 -4.15 -34.69
CA ARG A 27 23.35 -3.12 -33.85
C ARG A 27 23.61 -3.36 -32.35
N HIS A 28 24.87 -3.33 -31.96
CA HIS A 28 25.29 -3.40 -30.57
C HIS A 28 26.39 -2.36 -30.30
N LEU A 29 26.72 -2.13 -29.03
CA LEU A 29 27.80 -1.23 -28.66
C LEU A 29 29.14 -1.89 -29.03
N LYS A 30 29.76 -1.41 -30.10
CA LYS A 30 31.05 -1.88 -30.60
C LYS A 30 32.20 -1.24 -29.86
N ASP A 31 33.32 -1.94 -29.79
CA ASP A 31 34.53 -1.39 -29.23
C ASP A 31 35.16 -0.32 -30.16
N ALA A 32 36.06 0.49 -29.60
CA ALA A 32 36.68 1.59 -30.33
C ALA A 32 37.53 1.11 -31.52
N ALA A 33 38.17 -0.05 -31.43
CA ALA A 33 39.02 -0.58 -32.49
C ALA A 33 38.19 -1.07 -33.68
N GLU A 34 37.06 -1.71 -33.41
CA GLU A 34 36.09 -2.12 -34.41
C GLU A 34 35.45 -0.91 -35.10
N MET A 35 35.06 0.12 -34.34
CA MET A 35 34.55 1.36 -34.92
C MET A 35 35.58 2.03 -35.83
N ALA A 36 36.86 2.10 -35.41
CA ALA A 36 37.95 2.61 -36.24
C ALA A 36 38.18 1.76 -37.51
N ARG A 37 38.06 0.43 -37.42
CA ARG A 37 38.16 -0.48 -38.56
C ARG A 37 37.00 -0.27 -39.54
N LEU A 38 35.77 -0.12 -39.04
CA LEU A 38 34.57 0.09 -39.85
C LEU A 38 34.60 1.44 -40.58
N PHE A 39 35.07 2.49 -39.91
CA PHE A 39 35.21 3.84 -40.46
C PHE A 39 36.63 4.16 -40.94
N ARG A 40 37.42 3.16 -41.31
CA ARG A 40 38.84 3.35 -41.71
C ARG A 40 39.03 4.32 -42.88
N ASP A 41 38.04 4.41 -43.77
CA ASP A 41 38.05 5.28 -44.94
C ASP A 41 37.56 6.72 -44.59
N TYR A 42 37.06 6.93 -43.36
CA TYR A 42 36.54 8.18 -42.80
C TYR A 42 36.92 8.35 -41.31
N PRO A 43 38.22 8.36 -40.95
CA PRO A 43 38.68 8.44 -39.55
C PRO A 43 38.18 9.69 -38.82
N GLU A 44 37.92 10.78 -39.53
CA GLU A 44 37.34 12.01 -39.00
C GLU A 44 35.96 11.78 -38.38
N ALA A 45 35.15 10.84 -38.88
CA ALA A 45 33.82 10.56 -38.31
C ALA A 45 33.91 10.04 -36.86
N VAL A 46 34.95 9.26 -36.56
CA VAL A 46 35.21 8.76 -35.20
C VAL A 46 35.79 9.87 -34.31
N ALA A 47 36.61 10.76 -34.88
CA ALA A 47 37.14 11.91 -34.14
C ALA A 47 36.03 12.91 -33.77
N GLU A 48 35.10 13.18 -34.68
CA GLU A 48 33.97 14.10 -34.47
C GLU A 48 33.03 13.62 -33.35
N SER A 49 32.83 12.31 -33.16
CA SER A 49 32.02 11.82 -32.03
C SER A 49 32.63 12.21 -30.68
N ARG A 50 33.96 12.19 -30.57
CA ARG A 50 34.66 12.63 -29.36
C ARG A 50 34.59 14.15 -29.19
N ALA A 51 34.80 14.90 -30.27
CA ALA A 51 34.70 16.36 -30.26
C ALA A 51 33.29 16.83 -29.82
N LEU A 52 32.24 16.12 -30.21
CA LEU A 52 30.87 16.36 -29.73
C LEU A 52 30.75 16.09 -28.22
N LEU A 53 31.19 14.92 -27.74
CA LEU A 53 31.10 14.56 -26.32
C LEU A 53 31.85 15.54 -25.42
N GLU A 54 33.02 16.04 -25.85
CA GLU A 54 33.81 17.03 -25.10
C GLU A 54 33.09 18.39 -24.94
N ARG A 55 32.06 18.67 -25.74
CA ARG A 55 31.24 19.89 -25.65
C ARG A 55 30.00 19.75 -24.77
N LEU A 56 29.64 18.53 -24.37
CA LEU A 56 28.47 18.28 -23.53
C LEU A 56 28.86 18.44 -22.06
N THR A 57 28.39 19.51 -21.42
CA THR A 57 28.78 19.86 -20.03
C THR A 57 27.66 19.66 -19.00
N PHE A 58 26.43 19.41 -19.44
CA PHE A 58 25.26 19.30 -18.56
C PHE A 58 25.38 18.11 -17.59
N SER A 59 25.12 18.36 -16.30
CA SER A 59 24.93 17.34 -15.26
C SER A 59 23.52 17.40 -14.67
N LEU A 60 22.97 16.24 -14.31
CA LEU A 60 21.72 16.16 -13.54
C LEU A 60 21.85 16.79 -12.15
N ASP A 61 23.08 16.92 -11.62
CA ASP A 61 23.35 17.61 -10.34
C ASP A 61 23.04 19.11 -10.40
N GLU A 62 22.88 19.68 -11.60
CA GLU A 62 22.50 21.08 -11.79
C GLU A 62 21.00 21.32 -11.55
N LEU A 63 20.18 20.26 -11.55
CA LEU A 63 18.74 20.36 -11.29
C LEU A 63 18.47 20.67 -9.80
N ARG A 64 17.73 21.74 -9.55
CA ARG A 64 17.36 22.16 -8.19
C ARG A 64 15.86 22.12 -7.99
N TYR A 65 15.40 21.10 -7.27
CA TYR A 65 14.00 21.00 -6.89
C TYR A 65 13.61 22.12 -5.93
N GLN A 66 12.47 22.75 -6.23
CA GLN A 66 11.86 23.80 -5.41
C GLN A 66 10.43 23.41 -5.10
N TYR A 67 10.12 23.23 -3.81
CA TYR A 67 8.77 22.91 -3.35
C TYR A 67 7.81 24.08 -3.61
N PRO A 68 6.52 23.84 -3.93
CA PRO A 68 5.53 24.89 -4.09
C PRO A 68 5.42 25.82 -2.89
N ASP A 69 5.09 27.08 -3.16
CA ASP A 69 4.74 28.03 -2.10
C ASP A 69 3.32 27.73 -1.61
N GLU A 70 3.18 27.46 -0.31
CA GLU A 70 1.87 27.30 0.32
C GLU A 70 1.35 28.64 0.87
N PRO A 71 0.05 28.94 0.72
CA PRO A 71 -0.53 30.13 1.32
C PRO A 71 -0.41 30.06 2.85
N THR A 72 0.33 30.99 3.43
CA THR A 72 0.54 31.09 4.89
C THR A 72 -0.62 31.77 5.63
N GLY A 73 -1.62 32.25 4.88
CA GLY A 73 -2.71 33.07 5.41
C GLY A 73 -2.16 34.38 5.98
N GLU A 74 -2.42 34.64 7.26
CA GLU A 74 -1.91 35.82 7.98
C GLU A 74 -0.50 35.63 8.57
N ALA A 75 0.06 34.42 8.51
CA ALA A 75 1.39 34.14 9.09
C ALA A 75 2.52 34.66 8.19
N ALA A 76 3.63 35.09 8.79
CA ALA A 76 4.75 35.65 8.06
C ALA A 76 5.63 34.57 7.40
N SER A 77 5.54 33.32 7.85
CA SER A 77 6.27 32.18 7.26
C SER A 77 5.45 30.87 7.27
N PRO A 78 5.80 29.89 6.42
CA PRO A 78 5.20 28.55 6.47
C PRO A 78 5.36 27.87 7.83
N GLN A 79 6.50 28.06 8.50
CA GLN A 79 6.74 27.51 9.83
C GLN A 79 5.79 28.10 10.87
N GLU A 80 5.60 29.42 10.88
CA GLU A 80 4.64 30.07 11.79
C GLU A 80 3.19 29.63 11.51
N ALA A 81 2.83 29.45 10.24
CA ALA A 81 1.52 28.93 9.85
C ALA A 81 1.31 27.50 10.40
N LEU A 82 2.33 26.64 10.28
CA LEU A 82 2.30 25.28 10.79
C LEU A 82 2.16 25.24 12.32
N GLU A 83 2.94 26.07 13.04
CA GLU A 83 2.88 26.16 14.51
C GLU A 83 1.49 26.58 14.99
N ARG A 84 0.89 27.60 14.35
CA ARG A 84 -0.47 28.05 14.64
C ARG A 84 -1.50 26.94 14.44
N LEU A 85 -1.48 26.27 13.28
CA LEU A 85 -2.41 25.18 12.96
C LEU A 85 -2.21 23.98 13.90
N THR A 86 -0.97 23.71 14.31
CA THR A 86 -0.64 22.63 15.25
C THR A 86 -1.24 22.92 16.63
N GLU A 87 -1.15 24.15 17.12
CA GLU A 87 -1.77 24.57 18.39
C GLU A 87 -3.30 24.52 18.33
N GLU A 88 -3.91 24.99 17.23
CA GLU A 88 -5.36 24.90 16.99
C GLU A 88 -5.83 23.44 16.98
N GLY A 89 -5.12 22.57 16.25
CA GLY A 89 -5.39 21.14 16.17
C GLY A 89 -5.21 20.42 17.51
N ALA A 90 -4.20 20.81 18.30
CA ALA A 90 -3.95 20.22 19.60
C ALA A 90 -5.08 20.53 20.59
N ARG A 91 -5.61 21.76 20.57
CA ARG A 91 -6.80 22.15 21.36
C ARG A 91 -8.06 21.40 20.93
N PHE A 92 -8.21 21.16 19.63
CA PHE A 92 -9.34 20.39 19.10
C PHE A 92 -9.27 18.91 19.51
N ARG A 93 -8.11 18.26 19.42
CA ARG A 93 -7.90 16.85 19.78
C ARG A 93 -7.93 16.59 21.29
N TYR A 94 -7.43 17.55 22.08
CA TYR A 94 -7.32 17.44 23.53
C TYR A 94 -8.08 18.59 24.22
N PRO A 95 -9.44 18.57 24.23
CA PRO A 95 -10.25 19.63 24.82
C PRO A 95 -10.01 19.79 26.34
N ASP A 96 -9.64 18.71 27.01
CA ASP A 96 -9.33 18.68 28.45
C ASP A 96 -7.86 19.06 28.76
N GLY A 97 -7.08 19.43 27.75
CA GLY A 97 -5.67 19.82 27.86
C GLY A 97 -4.72 18.81 27.22
N VAL A 98 -3.70 19.32 26.53
CA VAL A 98 -2.68 18.52 25.85
C VAL A 98 -1.76 17.85 26.89
N PRO A 99 -1.62 16.51 26.89
CA PRO A 99 -0.71 15.80 27.79
C PRO A 99 0.73 16.27 27.64
N GLU A 100 1.51 16.27 28.73
CA GLU A 100 2.89 16.78 28.73
C GLU A 100 3.79 16.00 27.77
N LYS A 101 3.60 14.67 27.69
CA LYS A 101 4.27 13.81 26.71
C LYS A 101 4.06 14.33 25.28
N VAL A 102 2.80 14.61 24.92
CA VAL A 102 2.43 15.09 23.58
C VAL A 102 2.96 16.49 23.32
N ARG A 103 2.89 17.38 24.32
CA ARG A 103 3.46 18.73 24.22
C ARG A 103 4.96 18.71 23.95
N ALA A 104 5.70 17.86 24.65
CA ALA A 104 7.14 17.69 24.43
C ALA A 104 7.43 17.14 23.03
N SER A 105 6.65 16.16 22.56
CA SER A 105 6.76 15.66 21.18
C SER A 105 6.49 16.75 20.14
N LEU A 106 5.41 17.51 20.26
CA LEU A 106 5.08 18.60 19.33
C LEU A 106 6.22 19.64 19.23
N ALA A 107 6.79 20.05 20.36
CA ALA A 107 7.89 21.00 20.39
C ALA A 107 9.16 20.46 19.71
N HIS A 108 9.49 19.18 19.93
CA HIS A 108 10.62 18.51 19.27
C HIS A 108 10.40 18.38 17.76
N GLU A 109 9.21 17.94 17.35
CA GLU A 109 8.85 17.76 15.94
C GLU A 109 8.88 19.07 15.18
N LEU A 110 8.23 20.13 15.69
CA LEU A 110 8.18 21.44 15.05
C LEU A 110 9.58 22.05 14.87
N LYS A 111 10.47 21.87 15.85
CA LYS A 111 11.87 22.31 15.76
C LYS A 111 12.61 21.58 14.64
N LEU A 112 12.44 20.26 14.52
CA LEU A 112 13.10 19.49 13.48
C LEU A 112 12.54 19.80 12.08
N ILE A 113 11.22 19.99 11.98
CA ILE A 113 10.54 20.39 10.73
C ILE A 113 11.08 21.74 10.24
N GLY A 114 11.22 22.72 11.15
CA GLY A 114 11.78 24.03 10.81
C GLY A 114 13.27 23.97 10.44
N ALA A 115 14.06 23.12 11.11
CA ALA A 115 15.48 22.96 10.78
C ALA A 115 15.73 22.32 9.40
N LEU A 116 14.77 21.54 8.89
CA LEU A 116 14.85 20.85 7.60
C LEU A 116 14.02 21.51 6.49
N ASP A 117 13.37 22.65 6.79
CA ASP A 117 12.51 23.40 5.86
C ASP A 117 11.35 22.57 5.27
N TYR A 118 10.74 21.72 6.10
CA TYR A 118 9.61 20.87 5.69
C TYR A 118 8.23 21.45 6.01
N ALA A 119 8.13 22.67 6.55
CA ALA A 119 6.85 23.26 6.89
C ALA A 119 5.87 23.37 5.70
N PRO A 120 6.29 23.82 4.49
CA PRO A 120 5.40 23.83 3.31
C PRO A 120 4.81 22.45 2.99
N TYR A 121 5.61 21.39 3.14
CA TYR A 121 5.18 20.01 2.88
C TYR A 121 4.04 19.58 3.80
N PHE A 122 4.14 19.87 5.11
CA PHE A 122 3.05 19.57 6.06
C PHE A 122 1.79 20.39 5.78
N LEU A 123 1.94 21.66 5.38
CA LEU A 123 0.80 22.51 5.02
C LEU A 123 0.07 21.99 3.78
N THR A 124 0.79 21.53 2.76
CA THR A 124 0.20 20.90 1.56
C THR A 124 -0.66 19.70 1.94
N VAL A 125 -0.12 18.78 2.74
CA VAL A 125 -0.85 17.56 3.13
C VAL A 125 -2.05 17.90 4.01
N HIS A 126 -1.88 18.83 4.97
CA HIS A 126 -2.98 19.32 5.79
C HIS A 126 -4.11 19.90 4.93
N ASP A 127 -3.78 20.69 3.90
CA ASP A 127 -4.77 21.27 3.01
C ASP A 127 -5.52 20.23 2.17
N ILE A 128 -4.81 19.22 1.65
CA ILE A 128 -5.43 18.09 0.93
C ILE A 128 -6.40 17.33 1.84
N VAL A 129 -6.00 17.05 3.09
CA VAL A 129 -6.86 16.37 4.07
C VAL A 129 -8.03 17.25 4.50
N ARG A 130 -7.84 18.56 4.65
CA ARG A 130 -8.91 19.54 4.90
C ARG A 130 -9.94 19.51 3.78
N PHE A 131 -9.51 19.57 2.52
CA PHE A 131 -10.39 19.49 1.36
C PHE A 131 -11.21 18.19 1.36
N ALA A 132 -10.56 17.04 1.60
CA ALA A 132 -11.24 15.76 1.68
C ALA A 132 -12.34 15.78 2.76
N ARG A 133 -12.04 16.30 3.95
CA ARG A 133 -13.00 16.43 5.05
C ARG A 133 -14.17 17.36 4.71
N GLU A 134 -13.92 18.51 4.08
CA GLU A 134 -14.96 19.43 3.62
C GLU A 134 -15.91 18.77 2.60
N LYS A 135 -15.38 17.91 1.74
CA LYS A 135 -16.14 17.09 0.79
C LYS A 135 -16.70 15.80 1.38
N LYS A 136 -16.55 15.58 2.69
CA LYS A 136 -16.94 14.36 3.40
C LYS A 136 -16.36 13.08 2.77
N ILE A 137 -15.13 13.17 2.27
CA ILE A 137 -14.32 12.05 1.80
C ILE A 137 -13.56 11.52 3.01
N LEU A 138 -13.73 10.23 3.32
CA LEU A 138 -12.94 9.57 4.34
C LEU A 138 -11.47 9.53 3.91
N ALA A 139 -10.60 9.97 4.81
CA ALA A 139 -9.16 10.00 4.62
C ALA A 139 -8.45 9.44 5.85
N GLN A 140 -7.34 8.73 5.65
CA GLN A 140 -6.54 8.18 6.73
C GLN A 140 -5.05 8.16 6.39
N GLY A 141 -4.26 8.87 7.18
CA GLY A 141 -2.80 8.79 7.11
C GLY A 141 -2.26 7.46 7.63
N ARG A 142 -1.23 6.94 6.95
CA ARG A 142 -0.53 5.70 7.34
C ARG A 142 0.98 5.84 7.21
N GLY A 143 1.69 4.72 7.40
CA GLY A 143 3.14 4.68 7.19
C GLY A 143 3.90 5.38 8.31
N SER A 144 5.02 5.98 7.95
CA SER A 144 5.88 6.70 8.89
C SER A 144 5.20 7.95 9.46
N ALA A 145 4.30 8.60 8.71
CA ALA A 145 3.54 9.76 9.15
C ALA A 145 2.74 9.52 10.44
N ALA A 146 2.32 8.27 10.69
CA ALA A 146 1.66 7.87 11.94
C ALA A 146 2.57 7.94 13.18
N ASN A 147 3.88 8.22 13.02
CA ASN A 147 4.81 8.51 14.12
C ASN A 147 4.93 10.00 14.47
N SER A 148 4.12 10.87 13.86
CA SER A 148 4.16 12.31 14.12
C SER A 148 2.95 12.78 14.91
N ALA A 149 3.21 13.41 16.05
CA ALA A 149 2.22 14.12 16.83
C ALA A 149 1.66 15.33 16.05
N VAL A 150 2.50 16.01 15.24
CA VAL A 150 2.05 17.10 14.35
C VAL A 150 1.02 16.58 13.34
N CYS A 151 1.30 15.46 12.66
CA CYS A 151 0.34 14.83 11.75
C CYS A 151 -0.97 14.44 12.45
N PHE A 152 -0.91 13.96 13.69
CA PHE A 152 -2.10 13.58 14.46
C PHE A 152 -3.00 14.78 14.78
N VAL A 153 -2.42 15.87 15.28
CA VAL A 153 -3.19 17.07 15.67
C VAL A 153 -3.73 17.84 14.48
N LEU A 154 -3.02 17.86 13.34
CA LEU A 154 -3.53 18.37 12.07
C LEU A 154 -4.62 17.46 11.47
N GLY A 155 -4.79 16.27 12.01
CA GLY A 155 -5.78 15.31 11.54
C GLY A 155 -5.41 14.57 10.26
N ILE A 156 -4.12 14.57 9.92
CA ILE A 156 -3.59 13.74 8.84
C ILE A 156 -3.62 12.26 9.27
N THR A 157 -3.30 11.97 10.53
CA THR A 157 -3.31 10.62 11.10
C THR A 157 -4.28 10.49 12.27
N GLU A 158 -4.67 9.26 12.60
CA GLU A 158 -5.64 8.95 13.67
C GLU A 158 -5.00 8.18 14.85
N VAL A 159 -3.67 8.00 14.85
CA VAL A 159 -2.95 7.30 15.92
C VAL A 159 -2.55 8.28 17.01
N ASP A 160 -3.13 8.12 18.20
CA ASP A 160 -2.88 9.00 19.35
C ASP A 160 -1.47 8.79 19.95
N PRO A 161 -0.59 9.82 19.94
CA PRO A 161 0.77 9.77 20.50
C PRO A 161 0.80 9.58 22.02
N ASP A 162 -0.31 9.85 22.73
CA ASP A 162 -0.37 9.61 24.18
C ASP A 162 -0.43 8.11 24.49
N ARG A 163 -1.20 7.37 23.70
CA ARG A 163 -1.45 5.92 23.87
C ARG A 163 -0.34 5.02 23.30
N THR A 164 0.48 5.57 22.41
CA THR A 164 1.52 4.83 21.68
C THR A 164 2.88 5.50 21.83
N ASP A 165 3.96 4.71 21.77
CA ASP A 165 5.30 5.26 21.88
C ASP A 165 5.88 5.40 20.48
N LEU A 166 5.57 6.53 19.86
CA LEU A 166 5.99 6.87 18.51
C LEU A 166 7.50 7.14 18.45
N LEU A 167 8.13 6.76 17.34
CA LEU A 167 9.53 7.09 17.06
C LEU A 167 9.59 8.06 15.89
N PHE A 168 9.57 9.36 16.17
CA PHE A 168 9.50 10.40 15.13
C PHE A 168 10.69 10.37 14.18
N GLU A 169 11.88 9.97 14.66
CA GLU A 169 13.10 9.85 13.86
C GLU A 169 12.97 8.83 12.72
N ARG A 170 12.01 7.92 12.82
CA ARG A 170 11.62 7.02 11.73
C ARG A 170 11.00 7.80 10.57
N PHE A 171 10.24 8.84 10.87
CA PHE A 171 9.59 9.68 9.87
C PHE A 171 10.53 10.75 9.33
N ILE A 172 11.14 11.56 10.19
CA ILE A 172 12.06 12.64 9.80
C ILE A 172 13.35 12.54 10.60
N SER A 173 14.50 12.57 9.92
CA SER A 173 15.82 12.53 10.57
C SER A 173 16.80 13.48 9.90
N ALA A 174 17.52 14.26 10.71
CA ALA A 174 18.56 15.17 10.25
C ALA A 174 19.77 14.45 9.63
N ASP A 175 20.06 13.22 10.09
CA ASP A 175 21.19 12.41 9.60
C ASP A 175 20.93 11.79 8.23
N ARG A 176 19.67 11.83 7.74
CA ARG A 176 19.22 11.08 6.57
C ARG A 176 19.32 11.89 5.29
N GLY A 177 18.96 13.18 5.34
CA GLY A 177 18.88 14.04 4.14
C GLY A 177 17.93 13.52 3.04
N GLU A 178 17.06 12.54 3.35
CA GLU A 178 16.05 12.00 2.44
C GLU A 178 14.70 12.70 2.70
N PRO A 179 13.94 13.04 1.65
CA PRO A 179 12.61 13.61 1.77
C PRO A 179 11.66 12.74 2.62
N PRO A 180 10.85 13.31 3.53
CA PRO A 180 9.76 12.57 4.16
C PRO A 180 8.68 12.18 3.15
N ASP A 181 7.98 11.10 3.47
CA ASP A 181 6.87 10.56 2.69
C ASP A 181 5.62 10.48 3.58
N ILE A 182 4.57 11.21 3.23
CA ILE A 182 3.27 11.17 3.92
C ILE A 182 2.25 10.49 3.01
N ASP A 183 1.92 9.26 3.40
CA ASP A 183 0.91 8.44 2.77
C ASP A 183 -0.48 8.76 3.34
N VAL A 184 -1.42 9.18 2.49
CA VAL A 184 -2.82 9.34 2.88
C VAL A 184 -3.72 8.49 2.00
N ASP A 185 -4.46 7.58 2.62
CA ASP A 185 -5.50 6.81 1.96
C ASP A 185 -6.79 7.61 1.88
N PHE A 186 -7.37 7.68 0.69
CA PHE A 186 -8.71 8.20 0.44
C PHE A 186 -9.64 7.09 -0.03
N GLU A 187 -10.94 7.36 -0.01
CA GLU A 187 -11.94 6.50 -0.66
C GLU A 187 -11.56 6.23 -2.12
N HIS A 188 -11.53 4.95 -2.52
CA HIS A 188 -11.15 4.57 -3.87
C HIS A 188 -12.01 5.24 -4.96
N GLU A 189 -13.31 5.37 -4.70
CA GLU A 189 -14.28 5.92 -5.67
C GLU A 189 -14.18 7.43 -5.81
N ARG A 190 -13.73 8.12 -4.75
CA ARG A 190 -13.71 9.59 -4.66
C ARG A 190 -12.31 10.19 -4.67
N ARG A 191 -11.27 9.34 -4.76
CA ARG A 191 -9.88 9.79 -4.86
C ARG A 191 -9.67 10.76 -6.01
N GLU A 192 -10.37 10.58 -7.12
CA GLU A 192 -10.22 11.48 -8.27
C GLU A 192 -10.57 12.93 -7.94
N GLU A 193 -11.55 13.18 -7.07
CA GLU A 193 -11.89 14.53 -6.61
C GLU A 193 -10.69 15.20 -5.90
N VAL A 194 -9.93 14.42 -5.14
CA VAL A 194 -8.72 14.90 -4.42
C VAL A 194 -7.58 15.16 -5.39
N MET A 195 -7.39 14.29 -6.38
CA MET A 195 -6.37 14.46 -7.42
C MET A 195 -6.64 15.71 -8.26
N GLN A 196 -7.89 15.93 -8.66
CA GLN A 196 -8.29 17.11 -9.42
C GLN A 196 -8.16 18.39 -8.59
N TYR A 197 -8.47 18.36 -7.29
CA TYR A 197 -8.19 19.49 -6.41
C TYR A 197 -6.72 19.93 -6.43
N ILE A 198 -5.78 18.98 -6.41
CA ILE A 198 -4.34 19.27 -6.51
C ILE A 198 -4.02 19.90 -7.87
N TYR A 199 -4.53 19.34 -8.97
CA TYR A 199 -4.32 19.91 -10.30
C TYR A 199 -4.94 21.30 -10.49
N GLU A 200 -6.10 21.57 -9.90
CA GLU A 200 -6.76 22.86 -9.93
C GLU A 200 -5.98 23.92 -9.12
N LYS A 201 -5.49 23.54 -7.94
CA LYS A 201 -4.76 24.44 -7.03
C LYS A 201 -3.37 24.79 -7.58
N TYR A 202 -2.57 23.80 -7.97
CA TYR A 202 -1.18 24.00 -8.41
C TYR A 202 -1.08 24.19 -9.92
N GLY A 203 -2.03 23.69 -10.69
CA GLY A 203 -1.97 23.67 -12.15
C GLY A 203 -1.23 22.42 -12.66
N ARG A 204 -1.76 21.83 -13.74
CA ARG A 204 -1.18 20.65 -14.43
C ARG A 204 0.24 20.84 -14.97
N HIS A 205 0.72 22.08 -15.06
CA HIS A 205 2.08 22.42 -15.47
C HIS A 205 3.08 22.39 -14.30
N ARG A 206 2.61 22.29 -13.06
CA ARG A 206 3.41 22.25 -11.82
C ARG A 206 3.14 21.03 -10.95
N ALA A 207 2.11 20.25 -11.25
CA ALA A 207 1.78 19.02 -10.55
C ALA A 207 1.66 17.84 -11.52
N GLY A 208 2.15 16.67 -11.11
CA GLY A 208 2.16 15.47 -11.93
C GLY A 208 2.28 14.20 -11.09
N LEU A 209 1.77 13.09 -11.63
CA LEU A 209 1.94 11.76 -11.04
C LEU A 209 3.30 11.19 -11.41
N ALA A 210 3.99 10.56 -10.46
CA ALA A 210 5.17 9.75 -10.74
C ALA A 210 4.84 8.59 -11.70
N ALA A 211 5.84 8.13 -12.45
CA ALA A 211 5.72 6.90 -13.22
C ALA A 211 5.96 5.66 -12.34
N THR A 212 5.61 4.51 -12.89
CA THR A 212 6.03 3.20 -12.41
C THR A 212 6.55 2.43 -13.60
N VAL A 213 7.84 2.09 -13.56
CA VAL A 213 8.49 1.30 -14.61
C VAL A 213 8.08 -0.16 -14.45
N ILE A 214 7.21 -0.65 -15.33
CA ILE A 214 6.82 -2.05 -15.34
C ILE A 214 7.90 -2.86 -16.04
N THR A 215 8.47 -3.83 -15.34
CA THR A 215 9.48 -4.74 -15.88
C THR A 215 8.93 -6.14 -16.13
N TYR A 216 9.55 -6.87 -17.05
CA TYR A 216 9.24 -8.28 -17.25
C TYR A 216 9.60 -9.07 -15.99
N ARG A 217 8.59 -9.71 -15.39
CA ARG A 217 8.75 -10.73 -14.34
C ARG A 217 8.71 -12.12 -14.98
N THR A 218 9.14 -13.14 -14.25
CA THR A 218 9.28 -14.52 -14.74
C THR A 218 8.06 -15.03 -15.51
N ARG A 219 6.85 -14.86 -14.96
CA ARG A 219 5.61 -15.28 -15.63
C ARG A 219 5.36 -14.54 -16.95
N SER A 220 5.51 -13.21 -16.96
CA SER A 220 5.32 -12.40 -18.16
C SER A 220 6.40 -12.66 -19.22
N ALA A 221 7.66 -12.84 -18.80
CA ALA A 221 8.77 -13.13 -19.71
C ALA A 221 8.53 -14.46 -20.42
N VAL A 222 8.28 -15.54 -19.68
CA VAL A 222 7.99 -16.87 -20.23
C VAL A 222 6.76 -16.85 -21.13
N ARG A 223 5.72 -16.08 -20.76
CA ARG A 223 4.51 -15.95 -21.56
C ARG A 223 4.78 -15.30 -22.91
N GLU A 224 5.47 -14.17 -22.93
CA GLU A 224 5.71 -13.43 -24.17
C GLU A 224 6.76 -14.12 -25.05
N VAL A 225 7.85 -14.65 -24.47
CA VAL A 225 8.84 -15.43 -25.23
C VAL A 225 8.21 -16.71 -25.78
N GLY A 226 7.40 -17.43 -25.00
CA GLY A 226 6.71 -18.63 -25.46
C GLY A 226 5.82 -18.37 -26.68
N LYS A 227 5.04 -17.28 -26.67
CA LYS A 227 4.22 -16.87 -27.83
C LYS A 227 5.08 -16.58 -29.06
N VAL A 228 6.21 -15.88 -28.89
CA VAL A 228 7.13 -15.58 -30.01
C VAL A 228 7.66 -16.86 -30.65
N PHE A 229 7.95 -17.89 -29.86
CA PHE A 229 8.37 -19.21 -30.35
C PHE A 229 7.21 -20.09 -30.85
N GLY A 230 5.98 -19.57 -30.90
CA GLY A 230 4.82 -20.28 -31.44
C GLY A 230 4.19 -21.31 -30.50
N LEU A 231 4.49 -21.26 -29.19
CA LEU A 231 3.82 -22.11 -28.22
C LEU A 231 2.33 -21.73 -28.14
N SER A 232 1.45 -22.74 -28.06
CA SER A 232 0.01 -22.52 -27.88
C SER A 232 -0.30 -21.79 -26.58
N GLU A 233 -1.42 -21.05 -26.53
CA GLU A 233 -1.84 -20.35 -25.31
C GLU A 233 -2.00 -21.30 -24.12
N ASP A 234 -2.52 -22.51 -24.34
CA ASP A 234 -2.66 -23.53 -23.30
C ASP A 234 -1.30 -23.96 -22.73
N THR A 235 -0.31 -24.16 -23.61
CA THR A 235 1.06 -24.51 -23.20
C THR A 235 1.68 -23.38 -22.38
N VAL A 236 1.52 -22.15 -22.85
CA VAL A 236 2.05 -20.95 -22.19
C VAL A 236 1.38 -20.69 -20.84
N ASN A 237 0.06 -20.84 -20.76
CA ASN A 237 -0.70 -20.67 -19.52
C ASN A 237 -0.33 -21.75 -18.50
N THR A 238 -0.18 -23.00 -18.95
CA THR A 238 0.25 -24.11 -18.09
C THR A 238 1.67 -23.89 -17.58
N LEU A 239 2.61 -23.56 -18.48
CA LEU A 239 4.01 -23.30 -18.14
C LEU A 239 4.14 -22.12 -17.16
N SER A 240 3.51 -20.98 -17.45
CA SER A 240 3.53 -19.82 -16.56
C SER A 240 2.81 -20.06 -15.22
N GLY A 241 1.79 -20.93 -15.21
CA GLY A 241 1.08 -21.36 -14.00
C GLY A 241 1.90 -22.25 -13.08
N THR A 242 2.94 -22.93 -13.58
CA THR A 242 3.85 -23.72 -12.72
C THR A 242 4.75 -22.86 -11.84
N ILE A 243 4.94 -21.59 -12.20
CA ILE A 243 5.79 -20.65 -11.47
C ILE A 243 5.07 -20.18 -10.21
N TRP A 244 5.47 -20.71 -9.05
CA TRP A 244 4.97 -20.31 -7.74
C TRP A 244 5.90 -19.27 -7.07
N GLY A 245 5.30 -18.19 -6.56
CA GLY A 245 6.01 -17.16 -5.79
C GLY A 245 6.73 -16.09 -6.62
N TRP A 246 7.52 -15.26 -5.93
CA TRP A 246 8.28 -14.12 -6.46
C TRP A 246 9.66 -14.53 -7.02
N SER A 247 9.79 -15.79 -7.45
CA SER A 247 11.04 -16.36 -7.95
C SER A 247 11.51 -15.59 -9.20
N SER A 248 12.68 -14.95 -9.12
CA SER A 248 13.42 -14.42 -10.27
C SER A 248 14.30 -15.47 -10.94
N ALA A 249 14.29 -16.72 -10.45
CA ALA A 249 15.23 -17.76 -10.84
C ALA A 249 14.79 -18.57 -12.09
N GLY A 250 13.96 -18.00 -12.96
CA GLY A 250 13.47 -18.68 -14.16
C GLY A 250 12.49 -19.83 -13.88
N VAL A 251 12.26 -20.67 -14.89
CA VAL A 251 11.51 -21.93 -14.79
C VAL A 251 12.51 -23.07 -14.65
N ARG A 252 12.30 -23.99 -13.72
CA ARG A 252 13.20 -25.13 -13.54
C ARG A 252 12.85 -26.23 -14.53
N GLU A 253 13.84 -27.01 -14.97
CA GLU A 253 13.61 -28.17 -15.84
C GLU A 253 12.54 -29.14 -15.30
N ALA A 254 12.49 -29.32 -13.97
CA ALA A 254 11.51 -30.18 -13.32
C ALA A 254 10.07 -29.69 -13.56
N ASP A 255 9.85 -28.36 -13.63
CA ASP A 255 8.55 -27.77 -13.89
C ASP A 255 8.12 -27.98 -15.35
N ILE A 256 9.07 -27.94 -16.29
CA ILE A 256 8.88 -28.23 -17.72
C ILE A 256 8.52 -29.70 -17.95
N ARG A 257 9.27 -30.64 -17.35
CA ARG A 257 8.96 -32.07 -17.44
C ARG A 257 7.59 -32.42 -16.87
N ARG A 258 7.18 -31.74 -15.79
CA ARG A 258 5.88 -31.97 -15.14
C ARG A 258 4.69 -31.66 -16.04
N ILE A 259 4.84 -30.72 -16.97
CA ILE A 259 3.80 -30.36 -17.93
C ILE A 259 3.90 -31.14 -19.25
N GLY A 260 4.79 -32.15 -19.30
CA GLY A 260 4.95 -33.03 -20.46
C GLY A 260 5.82 -32.45 -21.58
N LEU A 261 6.57 -31.36 -21.33
CA LEU A 261 7.52 -30.80 -22.28
C LEU A 261 8.93 -31.36 -22.03
N ASP A 262 9.73 -31.45 -23.09
CA ASP A 262 11.12 -31.86 -23.01
C ASP A 262 12.04 -30.64 -22.79
N PRO A 263 12.72 -30.51 -21.63
CA PRO A 263 13.69 -29.44 -21.42
C PRO A 263 14.94 -29.55 -22.30
N ALA A 264 15.20 -30.71 -22.91
CA ALA A 264 16.30 -30.90 -23.85
C ALA A 264 15.96 -30.44 -25.28
N ASP A 265 14.70 -30.11 -25.56
CA ASP A 265 14.30 -29.56 -26.85
C ASP A 265 15.01 -28.21 -27.12
N PRO A 266 15.70 -28.04 -28.27
CA PRO A 266 16.45 -26.81 -28.55
C PRO A 266 15.59 -25.53 -28.58
N ALA A 267 14.32 -25.61 -28.99
CA ALA A 267 13.44 -24.45 -28.96
C ALA A 267 13.06 -24.11 -27.52
N MET A 268 12.75 -25.11 -26.71
CA MET A 268 12.50 -24.94 -25.27
C MET A 268 13.70 -24.35 -24.54
N GLN A 269 14.92 -24.82 -24.81
CA GLN A 269 16.15 -24.24 -24.23
C GLN A 269 16.29 -22.74 -24.57
N LYS A 270 16.03 -22.36 -25.82
CA LYS A 270 16.05 -20.94 -26.22
C LYS A 270 14.95 -20.13 -25.53
N VAL A 271 13.73 -20.66 -25.42
CA VAL A 271 12.64 -20.01 -24.68
C VAL A 271 13.08 -19.74 -23.24
N MET A 272 13.73 -20.70 -22.61
CA MET A 272 14.23 -20.59 -21.25
C MET A 272 15.32 -19.53 -21.10
N THR A 273 16.40 -19.63 -21.87
CA THR A 273 17.52 -18.66 -21.82
C THR A 273 17.03 -17.23 -22.12
N LEU A 274 16.22 -17.05 -23.17
CA LEU A 274 15.75 -15.72 -23.56
C LEU A 274 14.71 -15.15 -22.60
N SER A 275 13.92 -16.01 -21.93
CA SER A 275 13.04 -15.57 -20.85
C SER A 275 13.85 -15.08 -19.66
N GLU A 276 14.92 -15.78 -19.28
CA GLU A 276 15.82 -15.36 -18.20
C GLU A 276 16.52 -14.04 -18.51
N GLU A 277 17.04 -13.87 -19.73
CA GLU A 277 17.64 -12.61 -20.17
C GLU A 277 16.63 -11.44 -20.19
N LEU A 278 15.36 -11.72 -20.49
CA LEU A 278 14.31 -10.69 -20.55
C LEU A 278 13.84 -10.25 -19.16
N ILE A 279 14.02 -11.06 -18.11
CA ILE A 279 13.60 -10.71 -16.75
C ILE A 279 14.32 -9.42 -16.30
N GLY A 280 13.54 -8.46 -15.82
CA GLY A 280 14.04 -7.14 -15.39
C GLY A 280 14.09 -6.09 -16.49
N PHE A 281 13.94 -6.45 -17.77
CA PHE A 281 13.85 -5.46 -18.85
C PHE A 281 12.59 -4.59 -18.66
N PRO A 282 12.66 -3.28 -18.96
CA PRO A 282 11.49 -2.42 -18.96
C PRO A 282 10.52 -2.83 -20.06
N ARG A 283 9.22 -2.81 -19.75
CA ARG A 283 8.13 -3.15 -20.66
C ARG A 283 7.34 -1.91 -21.07
N HIS A 284 6.88 -1.12 -20.12
CA HIS A 284 6.17 0.15 -20.34
C HIS A 284 6.17 0.98 -19.06
N LEU A 285 5.89 2.28 -19.20
CA LEU A 285 5.59 3.15 -18.08
C LEU A 285 4.10 3.02 -17.74
N SER A 286 3.82 2.84 -16.46
CA SER A 286 2.48 2.96 -15.87
C SER A 286 2.44 4.19 -14.97
N GLN A 287 1.25 4.63 -14.58
CA GLN A 287 1.09 5.67 -13.57
C GLN A 287 1.36 5.09 -12.17
N HIS A 288 2.07 5.83 -11.31
CA HIS A 288 2.16 5.50 -9.89
C HIS A 288 0.77 5.57 -9.26
N VAL A 289 0.52 4.67 -8.31
CA VAL A 289 -0.82 4.48 -7.75
C VAL A 289 -1.30 5.64 -6.88
N GLY A 290 -0.43 6.58 -6.51
CA GLY A 290 -0.83 7.80 -5.80
C GLY A 290 0.24 8.88 -5.67
N GLY A 291 1.42 8.69 -6.27
CA GLY A 291 2.58 9.54 -5.95
C GLY A 291 2.54 10.83 -6.73
N PHE A 292 2.20 11.92 -6.07
CA PHE A 292 2.17 13.25 -6.64
C PHE A 292 3.47 13.99 -6.39
N VAL A 293 4.00 14.59 -7.45
CA VAL A 293 5.10 15.52 -7.41
C VAL A 293 4.57 16.91 -7.75
N MET A 294 4.96 17.90 -6.96
CA MET A 294 4.60 19.29 -7.19
C MET A 294 5.85 20.17 -7.14
N THR A 295 5.92 21.17 -8.01
CA THR A 295 7.04 22.12 -8.10
C THR A 295 6.53 23.56 -8.01
N ARG A 296 7.38 24.48 -7.54
CA ARG A 296 7.12 25.93 -7.64
C ARG A 296 7.11 26.38 -9.11
N ASP A 297 8.14 25.99 -9.85
CA ASP A 297 8.33 26.27 -11.27
C ASP A 297 7.67 25.18 -12.14
N ARG A 298 7.76 25.32 -13.46
CA ARG A 298 7.17 24.36 -14.39
C ARG A 298 7.83 22.98 -14.29
N LEU A 299 7.02 21.91 -14.27
CA LEU A 299 7.51 20.54 -14.24
C LEU A 299 8.35 20.18 -15.48
N ASP A 300 7.95 20.67 -16.65
CA ASP A 300 8.62 20.37 -17.93
C ASP A 300 9.97 21.08 -18.10
N GLU A 301 10.35 21.96 -17.16
CA GLU A 301 11.72 22.50 -17.07
C GLU A 301 12.66 21.57 -16.28
N MET A 302 12.10 20.59 -15.54
CA MET A 302 12.85 19.67 -14.68
C MET A 302 12.82 18.23 -15.20
N VAL A 303 11.65 17.77 -15.64
CA VAL A 303 11.40 16.37 -16.00
C VAL A 303 10.49 16.28 -17.23
N PRO A 304 10.71 15.34 -18.15
CA PRO A 304 9.75 15.06 -19.21
C PRO A 304 8.37 14.71 -18.64
N VAL A 305 7.33 15.30 -19.24
CA VAL A 305 5.93 15.10 -18.84
C VAL A 305 5.12 14.50 -19.98
N MET A 306 4.13 13.69 -19.62
CA MET A 306 3.17 13.09 -20.54
C MET A 306 1.74 13.30 -20.05
N ASN A 307 0.79 13.31 -20.98
CA ASN A 307 -0.62 13.16 -20.62
C ASN A 307 -0.86 11.72 -20.13
N ALA A 308 -1.57 11.59 -19.02
CA ALA A 308 -2.01 10.30 -18.55
C ALA A 308 -3.17 9.77 -19.43
N ALA A 309 -3.44 8.47 -19.35
CA ALA A 309 -4.54 7.84 -20.11
C ALA A 309 -5.93 8.38 -19.69
N MET A 310 -6.08 8.80 -18.43
CA MET A 310 -7.29 9.47 -17.95
C MET A 310 -7.20 10.96 -18.29
N ALA A 311 -8.33 11.53 -18.71
CA ALA A 311 -8.43 12.94 -19.04
C ALA A 311 -7.94 13.82 -17.88
N ASP A 312 -7.34 14.95 -18.24
CA ASP A 312 -6.90 15.99 -17.30
C ASP A 312 -5.90 15.56 -16.23
N ARG A 313 -5.10 14.52 -16.53
CA ARG A 313 -3.97 14.11 -15.69
C ARG A 313 -2.63 14.30 -16.40
N THR A 314 -1.62 14.67 -15.62
CA THR A 314 -0.23 14.78 -16.04
C THR A 314 0.61 13.75 -15.29
N THR A 315 1.50 13.06 -15.99
CA THR A 315 2.45 12.09 -15.42
C THR A 315 3.87 12.50 -15.79
N VAL A 316 4.82 12.37 -14.87
CA VAL A 316 6.26 12.55 -15.13
C VAL A 316 6.88 11.21 -15.52
N GLU A 317 7.91 11.20 -16.34
CA GLU A 317 8.53 9.95 -16.81
C GLU A 317 9.40 9.23 -15.76
N TRP A 318 9.69 9.90 -14.65
CA TRP A 318 10.51 9.40 -13.55
C TRP A 318 9.71 8.58 -12.55
N ASP A 319 10.32 7.48 -12.12
CA ASP A 319 9.75 6.64 -11.06
C ASP A 319 10.18 7.13 -9.66
N LYS A 320 9.81 6.37 -8.64
CA LYS A 320 10.13 6.70 -7.25
C LYS A 320 11.64 6.88 -7.03
N ASP A 321 12.46 5.99 -7.56
CA ASP A 321 13.90 5.99 -7.28
C ASP A 321 14.57 7.16 -7.98
N ASP A 322 14.11 7.52 -9.19
CA ASP A 322 14.55 8.71 -9.93
C ASP A 322 14.20 10.02 -9.16
N LEU A 323 12.98 10.11 -8.62
CA LEU A 323 12.54 11.27 -7.84
C LEU A 323 13.30 11.40 -6.51
N ASP A 324 13.55 10.28 -5.83
CA ASP A 324 14.33 10.23 -4.59
C ASP A 324 15.79 10.68 -4.84
N ALA A 325 16.38 10.32 -6.00
CA ALA A 325 17.73 10.75 -6.39
C ALA A 325 17.86 12.28 -6.54
N LEU A 326 16.81 12.95 -7.01
CA LEU A 326 16.73 14.41 -7.10
C LEU A 326 16.13 15.08 -5.85
N ARG A 327 15.89 14.30 -4.80
CA ARG A 327 15.32 14.75 -3.52
C ARG A 327 13.97 15.48 -3.70
N MET A 328 13.19 15.05 -4.68
CA MET A 328 11.87 15.60 -4.91
C MET A 328 10.91 15.11 -3.84
N LEU A 329 10.22 16.03 -3.18
CA LEU A 329 9.17 15.69 -2.22
C LEU A 329 7.94 15.20 -2.99
N LYS A 330 7.32 14.14 -2.48
CA LYS A 330 6.09 13.58 -3.02
C LYS A 330 5.01 13.46 -1.96
N VAL A 331 3.77 13.54 -2.40
CA VAL A 331 2.59 13.31 -1.57
C VAL A 331 1.85 12.12 -2.15
N ASP A 332 1.65 11.09 -1.35
CA ASP A 332 1.00 9.86 -1.78
C ASP A 332 -0.52 9.95 -1.53
N VAL A 333 -1.27 10.26 -2.58
CA VAL A 333 -2.73 10.27 -2.66
C VAL A 333 -3.21 8.87 -3.02
N LEU A 334 -3.33 8.01 -2.01
CA LEU A 334 -3.60 6.58 -2.17
C LEU A 334 -5.11 6.32 -2.17
N ALA A 335 -5.51 5.18 -2.76
CA ALA A 335 -6.90 4.74 -2.74
C ALA A 335 -7.05 3.48 -1.90
N LEU A 336 -8.06 3.45 -1.03
CA LEU A 336 -8.39 2.30 -0.23
C LEU A 336 -9.89 1.95 -0.36
N GLY A 337 -10.18 0.81 -0.99
CA GLY A 337 -11.57 0.37 -1.20
C GLY A 337 -12.36 0.18 0.09
N MET A 338 -11.68 -0.17 1.19
CA MET A 338 -12.34 -0.30 2.50
C MET A 338 -12.91 1.02 3.02
N LEU A 339 -12.27 2.16 2.72
CA LEU A 339 -12.85 3.47 3.07
C LEU A 339 -14.14 3.72 2.29
N SER A 340 -14.20 3.35 1.01
CA SER A 340 -15.45 3.41 0.23
C SER A 340 -16.53 2.53 0.84
N CYS A 341 -16.19 1.30 1.23
CA CYS A 341 -17.11 0.37 1.89
C CYS A 341 -17.65 0.96 3.21
N ILE A 342 -16.77 1.48 4.07
CA ILE A 342 -17.16 2.09 5.35
C ILE A 342 -18.04 3.32 5.14
N ARG A 343 -17.72 4.21 4.18
CA ARG A 343 -18.58 5.35 3.82
C ARG A 343 -19.99 4.86 3.43
N ARG A 344 -20.09 3.93 2.48
CA ARG A 344 -21.37 3.37 2.02
C ARG A 344 -22.15 2.75 3.19
N ALA A 345 -21.46 2.05 4.09
CA ALA A 345 -22.06 1.48 5.28
C ALA A 345 -22.62 2.57 6.22
N PHE A 346 -21.89 3.66 6.47
CA PHE A 346 -22.37 4.77 7.28
C PHE A 346 -23.58 5.47 6.64
N GLU A 347 -23.62 5.59 5.31
CA GLU A 347 -24.79 6.12 4.60
C GLU A 347 -26.01 5.20 4.76
N PHE A 348 -25.85 3.88 4.67
CA PHE A 348 -26.92 2.93 4.93
C PHE A 348 -27.41 3.00 6.39
N LEU A 349 -26.51 3.09 7.37
CA LEU A 349 -26.89 3.29 8.77
C LEU A 349 -27.71 4.57 8.95
N GLY A 350 -27.25 5.67 8.35
CA GLY A 350 -27.97 6.95 8.39
C GLY A 350 -29.38 6.85 7.81
N LYS A 351 -29.54 6.13 6.69
CA LYS A 351 -30.83 5.97 5.99
C LYS A 351 -31.79 4.99 6.68
N HIS A 352 -31.30 3.87 7.20
CA HIS A 352 -32.15 2.75 7.65
C HIS A 352 -32.21 2.57 9.17
N TYR A 353 -31.19 3.01 9.90
CA TYR A 353 -31.05 2.74 11.34
C TYR A 353 -31.11 3.98 12.22
N GLY A 354 -31.18 5.18 11.62
CA GLY A 354 -31.32 6.44 12.36
C GLY A 354 -30.00 6.84 13.02
N GLY A 355 -29.11 7.44 12.23
CA GLY A 355 -27.81 7.94 12.67
C GLY A 355 -26.66 7.38 11.85
N ALA A 356 -25.68 8.21 11.53
CA ALA A 356 -24.47 7.80 10.82
C ALA A 356 -23.27 8.02 11.75
N PRO A 357 -22.63 6.96 12.27
CA PRO A 357 -21.39 7.12 13.01
C PRO A 357 -20.30 7.65 12.07
N THR A 358 -19.28 8.25 12.66
CA THR A 358 -17.99 8.51 12.02
C THR A 358 -16.98 7.48 12.55
N LEU A 359 -15.82 7.36 11.90
CA LEU A 359 -14.73 6.51 12.39
C LEU A 359 -14.35 6.83 13.85
N ALA A 360 -14.44 8.10 14.25
CA ALA A 360 -14.12 8.56 15.60
C ALA A 360 -15.23 8.26 16.64
N THR A 361 -16.46 8.01 16.22
CA THR A 361 -17.61 7.80 17.12
C THR A 361 -18.05 6.35 17.21
N ILE A 362 -17.41 5.42 16.48
CA ILE A 362 -17.64 3.99 16.68
C ILE A 362 -17.27 3.63 18.13
N PRO A 363 -18.13 2.92 18.89
CA PRO A 363 -17.81 2.49 20.25
C PRO A 363 -16.49 1.73 20.29
N ALA A 364 -15.55 2.18 21.13
CA ALA A 364 -14.27 1.51 21.32
C ALA A 364 -14.43 0.28 22.23
N GLU A 365 -13.57 -0.72 22.00
CA GLU A 365 -13.41 -1.91 22.86
C GLU A 365 -14.69 -2.75 23.05
N ASP A 366 -15.49 -2.91 22.00
CA ASP A 366 -16.70 -3.74 22.02
C ASP A 366 -16.37 -5.25 22.06
N GLU A 367 -16.74 -5.89 23.16
CA GLU A 367 -16.49 -7.31 23.39
C GLU A 367 -17.16 -8.22 22.34
N ALA A 368 -18.30 -7.83 21.78
CA ALA A 368 -19.00 -8.61 20.75
C ALA A 368 -18.15 -8.72 19.47
N VAL A 369 -17.49 -7.63 19.08
CA VAL A 369 -16.60 -7.57 17.91
C VAL A 369 -15.43 -8.54 18.10
N TYR A 370 -14.78 -8.50 19.26
CA TYR A 370 -13.67 -9.40 19.55
C TYR A 370 -14.11 -10.88 19.62
N ARG A 371 -15.28 -11.17 20.18
CA ARG A 371 -15.84 -12.55 20.18
C ARG A 371 -16.13 -13.05 18.78
N MET A 372 -16.64 -12.20 17.88
CA MET A 372 -16.82 -12.54 16.46
C MET A 372 -15.48 -12.88 15.80
N LEU A 373 -14.47 -12.01 15.97
CA LEU A 373 -13.14 -12.23 15.42
C LEU A 373 -12.49 -13.51 15.97
N CYS A 374 -12.61 -13.79 17.27
CA CYS A 374 -12.12 -15.04 17.88
C CYS A 374 -12.69 -16.31 17.23
N ARG A 375 -13.88 -16.25 16.61
CA ARG A 375 -14.48 -17.37 15.87
C ARG A 375 -14.00 -17.47 14.42
N ALA A 376 -13.01 -16.66 14.04
CA ALA A 376 -12.54 -16.48 12.66
C ALA A 376 -13.65 -15.98 11.71
N ASP A 377 -14.64 -15.27 12.25
CA ASP A 377 -15.74 -14.74 11.45
C ASP A 377 -15.40 -13.36 10.90
N SER A 378 -14.49 -13.34 9.93
CA SER A 378 -13.86 -12.13 9.42
C SER A 378 -13.91 -11.99 7.90
N LEU A 379 -14.78 -12.73 7.20
CA LEU A 379 -14.99 -12.56 5.77
C LEU A 379 -15.36 -11.09 5.46
N GLY A 380 -14.63 -10.46 4.53
CA GLY A 380 -14.80 -9.06 4.16
C GLY A 380 -14.19 -8.04 5.12
N VAL A 381 -13.77 -8.46 6.32
CA VAL A 381 -13.15 -7.57 7.31
C VAL A 381 -11.73 -7.22 6.87
N PHE A 382 -11.42 -5.92 6.92
CA PHE A 382 -10.15 -5.40 6.41
C PHE A 382 -8.93 -6.09 7.05
N GLN A 383 -7.92 -6.42 6.24
CA GLN A 383 -6.63 -7.04 6.63
C GLN A 383 -6.68 -8.41 7.33
N VAL A 384 -7.83 -8.85 7.86
CA VAL A 384 -7.95 -10.09 8.67
C VAL A 384 -8.86 -11.15 8.04
N GLU A 385 -9.13 -11.05 6.74
CA GLU A 385 -10.03 -11.96 6.00
C GLU A 385 -9.32 -13.11 5.23
N SER A 386 -7.99 -13.05 5.08
CA SER A 386 -7.25 -14.11 4.38
C SER A 386 -7.26 -15.42 5.18
N ARG A 387 -7.11 -16.57 4.52
CA ARG A 387 -7.11 -17.89 5.22
C ARG A 387 -6.08 -17.97 6.36
N ALA A 388 -4.90 -17.40 6.16
CA ALA A 388 -3.84 -17.38 7.17
C ALA A 388 -4.24 -16.53 8.39
N GLN A 389 -4.84 -15.36 8.15
CA GLN A 389 -5.37 -14.47 9.18
C GLN A 389 -6.56 -15.11 9.92
N MET A 390 -7.54 -15.65 9.20
CA MET A 390 -8.67 -16.36 9.79
C MET A 390 -8.23 -17.54 10.68
N THR A 391 -7.15 -18.24 10.31
CA THR A 391 -6.61 -19.34 11.14
C THR A 391 -5.86 -18.82 12.37
N MET A 392 -5.34 -17.59 12.31
CA MET A 392 -4.62 -16.95 13.39
C MET A 392 -5.57 -16.42 14.48
N LEU A 393 -6.70 -15.81 14.10
CA LEU A 393 -7.64 -15.19 15.03
C LEU A 393 -8.05 -16.08 16.23
N PRO A 394 -8.45 -17.37 16.08
CA PRO A 394 -8.81 -18.23 17.21
C PRO A 394 -7.63 -18.60 18.12
N ARG A 395 -6.39 -18.50 17.60
CA ARG A 395 -5.15 -18.75 18.34
C ARG A 395 -4.70 -17.51 19.10
N LEU A 396 -4.80 -16.34 18.47
CA LEU A 396 -4.49 -15.04 19.05
C LEU A 396 -5.48 -14.66 20.17
N ARG A 397 -6.77 -14.91 19.92
CA ARG A 397 -7.89 -14.51 20.79
C ARG A 397 -7.82 -13.01 21.13
N PRO A 398 -8.07 -12.12 20.14
CA PRO A 398 -8.07 -10.68 20.39
C PRO A 398 -9.12 -10.33 21.46
N GLN A 399 -8.76 -9.43 22.36
CA GLN A 399 -9.60 -8.95 23.48
C GLN A 399 -9.56 -7.43 23.64
N LYS A 400 -8.60 -6.77 23.00
CA LYS A 400 -8.40 -5.32 23.03
C LYS A 400 -7.88 -4.81 21.70
N PHE A 401 -7.94 -3.50 21.47
CA PHE A 401 -7.56 -2.90 20.19
C PHE A 401 -6.13 -3.25 19.79
N TYR A 402 -5.19 -3.24 20.75
CA TYR A 402 -3.79 -3.55 20.49
C TYR A 402 -3.55 -4.98 19.97
N ASP A 403 -4.46 -5.93 20.23
CA ASP A 403 -4.35 -7.27 19.67
C ASP A 403 -4.62 -7.25 18.15
N LEU A 404 -5.46 -6.32 17.65
CA LEU A 404 -5.67 -6.13 16.21
C LEU A 404 -4.43 -5.54 15.54
N VAL A 405 -3.72 -4.64 16.23
CA VAL A 405 -2.42 -4.10 15.78
C VAL A 405 -1.43 -5.23 15.56
N ILE A 406 -1.40 -6.19 16.49
CA ILE A 406 -0.55 -7.39 16.39
C ILE A 406 -1.02 -8.29 15.24
N GLU A 407 -2.32 -8.56 15.09
CA GLU A 407 -2.87 -9.41 14.02
C GLU A 407 -2.50 -8.91 12.62
N VAL A 408 -2.56 -7.58 12.41
CA VAL A 408 -2.18 -6.94 11.14
C VAL A 408 -0.68 -7.14 10.82
N ALA A 409 0.17 -7.26 11.84
CA ALA A 409 1.62 -7.36 11.69
C ALA A 409 2.14 -8.81 11.67
N ILE A 410 1.53 -9.72 12.43
CA ILE A 410 2.13 -11.02 12.77
C ILE A 410 2.03 -12.06 11.64
N VAL A 411 0.99 -12.02 10.80
CA VAL A 411 0.79 -13.00 9.72
C VAL A 411 1.51 -12.53 8.45
N ARG A 412 2.84 -12.55 8.49
CA ARG A 412 3.73 -12.08 7.40
C ARG A 412 4.97 -12.97 7.28
N PRO A 413 5.63 -13.02 6.10
CA PRO A 413 6.84 -13.83 5.92
C PRO A 413 7.94 -13.53 6.94
N GLY A 414 8.15 -12.26 7.33
CA GLY A 414 9.17 -11.85 8.31
C GLY A 414 9.01 -12.51 9.68
N PRO A 415 7.92 -12.24 10.41
CA PRO A 415 7.63 -12.89 11.68
C PRO A 415 7.65 -14.43 11.61
N ILE A 416 7.26 -15.01 10.48
CA ILE A 416 7.29 -16.47 10.26
C ILE A 416 8.74 -16.96 10.12
N GLN A 417 9.57 -16.30 9.32
CA GLN A 417 10.98 -16.64 9.10
C GLN A 417 11.85 -16.38 10.33
N GLY A 418 11.54 -15.32 11.09
CA GLY A 418 12.24 -14.96 12.32
C GLY A 418 11.79 -15.73 13.57
N ASP A 419 10.98 -16.79 13.42
CA ASP A 419 10.42 -17.62 14.50
C ASP A 419 9.74 -16.81 15.62
N MET A 420 9.01 -15.75 15.26
CA MET A 420 8.36 -14.84 16.23
C MET A 420 6.93 -15.27 16.56
N VAL A 421 6.22 -15.86 15.59
CA VAL A 421 4.78 -16.19 15.70
C VAL A 421 4.53 -17.23 16.79
N HIS A 422 5.30 -18.31 16.82
CA HIS A 422 5.07 -19.41 17.75
C HIS A 422 5.35 -19.03 19.22
N PRO A 423 6.49 -18.39 19.57
CA PRO A 423 6.73 -17.90 20.93
C PRO A 423 5.64 -16.95 21.42
N TYR A 424 5.25 -15.98 20.58
CA TYR A 424 4.22 -15.02 20.95
C TYR A 424 2.88 -15.72 21.30
N LEU A 425 2.44 -16.64 20.45
CA LEU A 425 1.19 -17.39 20.67
C LEU A 425 1.24 -18.29 21.91
N ARG A 426 2.35 -18.99 22.15
CA ARG A 426 2.48 -19.83 23.35
C ARG A 426 2.39 -19.00 24.63
N ARG A 427 3.06 -17.83 24.65
CA ARG A 427 2.97 -16.89 25.78
C ARG A 427 1.58 -16.32 25.95
N ARG A 428 0.93 -15.93 24.85
CA ARG A 428 -0.46 -15.44 24.84
C ARG A 428 -1.45 -16.48 25.37
N GLN A 429 -1.21 -17.76 25.10
CA GLN A 429 -2.04 -18.88 25.56
C GLN A 429 -1.68 -19.37 26.97
N GLY A 430 -0.67 -18.78 27.62
CA GLY A 430 -0.17 -19.23 28.93
C GLY A 430 0.59 -20.56 28.90
N LEU A 431 0.98 -21.05 27.71
CA LEU A 431 1.77 -22.27 27.52
C LEU A 431 3.27 -22.06 27.77
N GLU A 432 3.72 -20.80 27.73
CA GLU A 432 5.11 -20.39 27.96
C GLU A 432 5.11 -19.17 28.89
N LYS A 433 5.95 -19.16 29.93
CA LYS A 433 6.08 -18.01 30.84
C LYS A 433 6.80 -16.87 30.12
N VAL A 434 6.27 -15.65 30.24
CA VAL A 434 6.94 -14.45 29.75
C VAL A 434 8.12 -14.15 30.66
N ILE A 435 9.33 -14.07 30.08
CA ILE A 435 10.56 -13.72 30.78
C ILE A 435 11.22 -12.60 29.98
N PHE A 436 11.50 -11.47 30.64
CA PHE A 436 12.26 -10.36 30.09
C PHE A 436 13.69 -10.44 30.64
N PRO A 437 14.71 -10.59 29.79
CA PRO A 437 16.09 -10.48 30.24
C PRO A 437 16.36 -9.06 30.77
N ALA A 438 17.14 -8.97 31.83
CA ALA A 438 17.53 -7.71 32.45
C ALA A 438 19.03 -7.45 32.24
N PRO A 439 19.45 -6.18 32.17
CA PRO A 439 20.87 -5.84 32.25
C PRO A 439 21.42 -6.14 33.66
N ALA A 440 22.73 -6.06 33.82
CA ALA A 440 23.32 -6.04 35.17
C ALA A 440 22.84 -4.79 35.93
N ALA A 441 22.70 -4.90 37.25
CA ALA A 441 22.12 -3.85 38.10
C ALA A 441 22.85 -2.49 38.04
N GLU A 442 24.09 -2.46 37.54
CA GLU A 442 24.91 -1.27 37.36
C GLU A 442 24.72 -0.57 35.99
N HIS A 443 24.01 -1.19 35.04
CA HIS A 443 23.93 -0.75 33.65
C HIS A 443 22.54 -0.32 33.18
N GLY A 444 21.47 -0.55 33.96
CA GLY A 444 20.12 -0.12 33.63
C GLY A 444 19.06 -0.63 34.59
N ASP A 445 17.82 -0.22 34.36
CA ASP A 445 16.68 -0.72 35.13
C ASP A 445 16.40 -2.18 34.75
N ALA A 446 16.03 -3.01 35.73
CA ALA A 446 15.72 -4.42 35.49
C ALA A 446 14.52 -4.64 34.55
N ASP A 447 13.66 -3.63 34.37
CA ASP A 447 12.45 -3.65 33.55
C ASP A 447 12.64 -2.96 32.18
N GLU A 448 13.87 -2.61 31.78
CA GLU A 448 14.09 -1.82 30.55
C GLU A 448 13.55 -2.50 29.28
N LEU A 449 13.70 -3.83 29.17
CA LEU A 449 13.12 -4.60 28.06
C LEU A 449 11.62 -4.87 28.23
N GLU A 450 11.11 -4.88 29.45
CA GLU A 450 9.67 -4.98 29.71
C GLU A 450 8.95 -3.72 29.22
N LYS A 451 9.55 -2.54 29.41
CA LYS A 451 9.04 -1.26 28.87
C LYS A 451 8.94 -1.29 27.33
N VAL A 452 9.84 -1.99 26.64
CA VAL A 452 9.86 -2.07 25.16
C VAL A 452 8.97 -3.20 24.61
N LEU A 453 9.03 -4.39 25.21
CA LEU A 453 8.42 -5.61 24.67
C LEU A 453 7.22 -6.12 25.48
N GLY A 454 6.81 -5.41 26.54
CA GLY A 454 5.71 -5.82 27.41
C GLY A 454 4.41 -6.04 26.64
N LYS A 455 4.08 -5.10 25.74
CA LYS A 455 2.88 -5.16 24.89
C LYS A 455 2.88 -6.37 23.93
N THR A 456 4.05 -6.90 23.59
CA THR A 456 4.25 -8.04 22.69
C THR A 456 4.80 -9.27 23.40
N LEU A 457 4.61 -9.36 24.73
CA LEU A 457 4.95 -10.53 25.54
C LEU A 457 6.42 -10.97 25.37
N GLY A 458 7.35 -10.02 25.28
CA GLY A 458 8.79 -10.30 25.16
C GLY A 458 9.22 -10.80 23.78
N VAL A 459 8.40 -10.61 22.73
CA VAL A 459 8.75 -10.93 21.34
C VAL A 459 8.80 -9.62 20.55
N PRO A 460 9.91 -9.26 19.89
CA PRO A 460 9.91 -8.11 18.99
C PRO A 460 9.04 -8.47 17.79
N LEU A 461 7.94 -7.73 17.58
CA LEU A 461 7.03 -7.91 16.43
C LEU A 461 7.02 -6.72 15.47
N PHE A 462 7.55 -5.58 15.91
CA PHE A 462 7.59 -4.35 15.13
C PHE A 462 9.01 -3.83 14.94
N GLN A 463 9.22 -3.09 13.86
CA GLN A 463 10.52 -2.46 13.57
C GLN A 463 10.92 -1.43 14.64
N GLU A 464 9.97 -0.66 15.16
CA GLU A 464 10.19 0.31 16.23
C GLU A 464 10.68 -0.39 17.50
N GLN A 465 10.15 -1.57 17.81
CA GLN A 465 10.62 -2.37 18.94
C GLN A 465 12.05 -2.88 18.72
N ALA A 466 12.36 -3.37 17.52
CA ALA A 466 13.72 -3.77 17.14
C ALA A 466 14.73 -2.62 17.31
N MET A 467 14.37 -1.41 16.85
CA MET A 467 15.18 -0.21 17.02
C MET A 467 15.34 0.17 18.50
N LYS A 468 14.24 0.13 19.28
CA LYS A 468 14.28 0.40 20.72
C LYS A 468 15.15 -0.60 21.48
N ILE A 469 15.15 -1.88 21.11
CA ILE A 469 16.09 -2.87 21.69
C ILE A 469 17.53 -2.44 21.41
N ALA A 470 17.87 -2.05 20.17
CA ALA A 470 19.22 -1.62 19.84
C ALA A 470 19.64 -0.37 20.65
N ILE A 471 18.73 0.58 20.86
CA ILE A 471 19.00 1.80 21.62
C ILE A 471 19.14 1.50 23.11
N VAL A 472 18.15 0.84 23.70
CA VAL A 472 18.06 0.61 25.15
C VAL A 472 19.05 -0.48 25.59
N ALA A 473 19.04 -1.63 24.94
CA ALA A 473 19.83 -2.78 25.39
C ALA A 473 21.24 -2.83 24.81
N ALA A 474 21.51 -2.22 23.64
CA ALA A 474 22.83 -2.24 23.01
C ALA A 474 23.53 -0.86 22.99
N GLY A 475 22.88 0.21 23.49
CA GLY A 475 23.46 1.54 23.59
C GLY A 475 23.62 2.29 22.26
N PHE A 476 22.84 1.93 21.23
CA PHE A 476 22.86 2.64 19.95
C PHE A 476 22.26 4.04 20.11
N THR A 477 22.77 5.01 19.34
CA THR A 477 22.03 6.26 19.15
C THR A 477 20.80 6.03 18.24
N PRO A 478 19.75 6.87 18.30
CA PRO A 478 18.61 6.75 17.39
C PRO A 478 19.00 6.72 15.90
N GLY A 479 19.98 7.55 15.50
CA GLY A 479 20.52 7.55 14.14
C GLY A 479 21.27 6.26 13.78
N GLU A 480 21.96 5.63 14.72
CA GLU A 480 22.59 4.33 14.52
C GLU A 480 21.59 3.19 14.35
N ALA A 481 20.50 3.21 15.12
CA ALA A 481 19.44 2.23 15.02
C ALA A 481 18.71 2.28 13.66
N ASP A 482 18.51 3.47 13.09
CA ASP A 482 17.97 3.59 11.72
C ASP A 482 18.99 3.11 10.67
N ARG A 483 20.28 3.40 10.82
CA ARG A 483 21.32 2.87 9.93
C ARG A 483 21.36 1.34 9.94
N LEU A 484 21.25 0.72 11.13
CA LEU A 484 21.08 -0.72 11.27
C LEU A 484 19.88 -1.21 10.45
N ARG A 485 18.69 -0.63 10.65
CA ARG A 485 17.47 -1.00 9.91
C ARG A 485 17.65 -0.93 8.39
N ARG A 486 18.29 0.12 7.86
CA ARG A 486 18.53 0.27 6.40
C ARG A 486 19.51 -0.76 5.86
N ALA A 487 20.62 -0.99 6.55
CA ALA A 487 21.61 -2.00 6.15
C ALA A 487 20.96 -3.38 5.98
N MET A 488 19.92 -3.66 6.77
CA MET A 488 19.16 -4.91 6.75
C MET A 488 18.21 -5.03 5.57
N ALA A 489 17.68 -3.91 5.04
CA ALA A 489 16.90 -3.93 3.80
C ALA A 489 17.76 -4.22 2.57
N THR A 490 19.05 -3.85 2.60
CA THR A 490 20.03 -4.08 1.54
C THR A 490 20.84 -5.37 1.71
N PHE A 491 20.36 -6.30 2.54
CA PHE A 491 21.01 -7.53 2.99
C PHE A 491 21.83 -8.27 1.92
N LYS A 492 21.31 -8.38 0.70
CA LYS A 492 21.96 -9.14 -0.39
C LYS A 492 23.10 -8.40 -1.11
N ARG A 493 23.28 -7.09 -0.88
CA ARG A 493 24.13 -6.24 -1.74
C ARG A 493 25.41 -5.69 -1.09
N VAL A 494 25.46 -5.48 0.24
CA VAL A 494 26.42 -4.48 0.79
C VAL A 494 27.42 -5.00 1.84
N GLY A 495 27.31 -6.21 2.38
CA GLY A 495 28.37 -6.81 3.23
C GLY A 495 28.71 -6.08 4.55
N THR A 496 27.98 -5.02 4.93
CA THR A 496 28.23 -4.19 6.12
C THR A 496 27.65 -4.76 7.42
N ILE A 497 26.88 -5.85 7.35
CA ILE A 497 26.07 -6.35 8.48
C ILE A 497 26.90 -6.88 9.65
N GLY A 498 28.07 -7.48 9.39
CA GLY A 498 28.92 -8.05 10.44
C GLY A 498 29.41 -6.99 11.44
N THR A 499 29.56 -5.73 11.01
CA THR A 499 29.96 -4.63 11.89
C THR A 499 28.85 -4.26 12.87
N PHE A 500 27.61 -4.20 12.39
CA PHE A 500 26.44 -3.91 13.23
C PHE A 500 26.09 -5.07 14.16
N GLN A 501 26.24 -6.31 13.69
CA GLN A 501 26.08 -7.50 14.52
C GLN A 501 27.02 -7.49 15.71
N ALA A 502 28.32 -7.30 15.45
CA ALA A 502 29.32 -7.24 16.51
C ALA A 502 29.01 -6.11 17.49
N LYS A 503 28.70 -4.91 16.98
CA LYS A 503 28.36 -3.77 17.85
C LYS A 503 27.15 -4.03 18.73
N MET A 504 26.08 -4.61 18.18
CA MET A 504 24.86 -4.89 18.95
C MET A 504 25.10 -5.98 20.01
N VAL A 505 25.72 -7.10 19.61
CA VAL A 505 25.95 -8.23 20.52
C VAL A 505 26.91 -7.83 21.63
N GLU A 506 28.06 -7.23 21.30
CA GLU A 506 29.02 -6.81 22.32
C GLU A 506 28.47 -5.67 23.19
N GLY A 507 27.66 -4.76 22.63
CA GLY A 507 26.99 -3.71 23.40
C GLY A 507 26.02 -4.26 24.44
N MET A 508 25.23 -5.29 24.09
CA MET A 508 24.34 -5.97 25.03
C MET A 508 25.12 -6.77 26.08
N VAL A 509 26.13 -7.53 25.66
CA VAL A 509 26.95 -8.34 26.58
C VAL A 509 27.68 -7.45 27.59
N ALA A 510 28.23 -6.32 27.15
CA ALA A 510 28.88 -5.35 28.03
C ALA A 510 27.93 -4.75 29.08
N ARG A 511 26.62 -4.75 28.82
CA ARG A 511 25.58 -4.30 29.78
C ARG A 511 25.06 -5.43 30.68
N GLY A 512 25.57 -6.64 30.55
CA GLY A 512 25.20 -7.79 31.38
C GLY A 512 24.13 -8.72 30.79
N TYR A 513 23.80 -8.57 29.51
CA TYR A 513 22.92 -9.54 28.83
C TYR A 513 23.65 -10.82 28.44
N GLU A 514 22.96 -11.96 28.54
CA GLU A 514 23.43 -13.24 28.03
C GLU A 514 23.72 -13.17 26.52
N ARG A 515 24.90 -13.63 26.09
CA ARG A 515 25.32 -13.60 24.67
C ARG A 515 24.32 -14.31 23.76
N ASP A 516 23.84 -15.47 24.17
CA ASP A 516 22.82 -16.23 23.43
C ASP A 516 21.53 -15.43 23.21
N PHE A 517 21.16 -14.56 24.16
CA PHE A 517 20.01 -13.69 24.02
C PHE A 517 20.29 -12.54 23.04
N ALA A 518 21.47 -11.91 23.13
CA ALA A 518 21.88 -10.85 22.23
C ALA A 518 21.94 -11.33 20.76
N GLU A 519 22.49 -12.53 20.52
CA GLU A 519 22.53 -13.14 19.19
C GLU A 519 21.13 -13.50 18.67
N ARG A 520 20.23 -14.00 19.54
CA ARG A 520 18.82 -14.21 19.16
C ARG A 520 18.12 -12.91 18.80
N CYS A 521 18.35 -11.84 19.56
CA CYS A 521 17.80 -10.52 19.23
C CYS A 521 18.28 -10.07 17.86
N PHE A 522 19.58 -10.20 17.57
CA PHE A 522 20.10 -9.82 16.26
C PHE A 522 19.46 -10.63 15.12
N ARG A 523 19.37 -11.97 15.25
CA ARG A 523 18.69 -12.83 14.26
C ARG A 523 17.21 -12.46 14.05
N GLN A 524 16.53 -12.10 15.12
CA GLN A 524 15.15 -11.62 15.03
C GLN A 524 15.10 -10.31 14.24
N ILE A 525 15.98 -9.36 14.54
CA ILE A 525 16.12 -8.09 13.81
C ILE A 525 16.46 -8.36 12.33
N GLU A 526 17.32 -9.35 12.00
CA GLU A 526 17.62 -9.77 10.61
C GLU A 526 16.35 -10.11 9.83
N GLY A 527 15.41 -10.82 10.44
CA GLY A 527 14.10 -11.11 9.84
C GLY A 527 13.25 -9.85 9.56
N PHE A 528 13.50 -8.73 10.24
CA PHE A 528 12.82 -7.44 9.98
C PHE A 528 13.38 -6.68 8.77
N GLY A 529 14.59 -7.00 8.32
CA GLY A 529 15.22 -6.32 7.18
C GLY A 529 14.41 -6.45 5.89
N GLU A 530 13.86 -7.64 5.63
CA GLU A 530 13.07 -7.91 4.42
C GLU A 530 11.54 -7.70 4.63
N TYR A 531 11.03 -7.85 5.86
CA TYR A 531 9.58 -7.97 6.09
C TYR A 531 9.09 -7.32 7.39
N GLY A 532 9.93 -6.53 8.04
CA GLY A 532 9.55 -5.85 9.27
C GLY A 532 8.39 -4.89 9.04
N PHE A 533 7.46 -4.83 10.01
CA PHE A 533 6.29 -3.98 9.88
C PHE A 533 6.31 -2.83 10.90
N PRO A 534 6.00 -1.59 10.48
CA PRO A 534 5.84 -0.46 11.39
C PRO A 534 4.67 -0.66 12.36
N GLU A 535 4.90 -0.45 13.66
CA GLU A 535 3.84 -0.44 14.69
C GLU A 535 2.80 0.64 14.40
N SER A 536 3.28 1.84 14.10
CA SER A 536 2.47 3.02 13.73
C SER A 536 1.54 2.78 12.54
N HIS A 537 2.07 2.15 11.48
CA HIS A 537 1.28 1.77 10.31
C HIS A 537 0.28 0.64 10.65
N ALA A 538 0.68 -0.35 11.46
CA ALA A 538 -0.23 -1.40 11.94
C ALA A 538 -1.38 -0.83 12.78
N ALA A 539 -1.08 0.15 13.64
CA ALA A 539 -2.08 0.82 14.47
C ALA A 539 -3.09 1.59 13.62
N SER A 540 -2.62 2.31 12.59
CA SER A 540 -3.51 2.96 11.63
C SER A 540 -4.43 1.95 10.96
N PHE A 541 -3.90 0.86 10.39
CA PHE A 541 -4.74 -0.17 9.77
C PHE A 541 -5.70 -0.88 10.73
N ALA A 542 -5.30 -1.10 11.98
CA ALA A 542 -6.14 -1.71 13.00
C ALA A 542 -7.42 -0.91 13.27
N LEU A 543 -7.42 0.42 13.09
CA LEU A 543 -8.65 1.24 13.18
C LEU A 543 -9.69 0.82 12.13
N LEU A 544 -9.25 0.54 10.90
CA LEU A 544 -10.13 0.06 9.83
C LEU A 544 -10.53 -1.41 9.99
N VAL A 545 -9.63 -2.23 10.54
CA VAL A 545 -9.99 -3.60 10.96
C VAL A 545 -11.14 -3.54 11.96
N TYR A 546 -11.01 -2.71 12.99
CA TYR A 546 -12.03 -2.56 14.01
C TYR A 546 -13.34 -1.99 13.44
N ALA A 547 -13.28 -0.93 12.64
CA ALA A 547 -14.46 -0.33 12.03
C ALA A 547 -15.23 -1.30 11.13
N SER A 548 -14.53 -2.02 10.24
CA SER A 548 -15.16 -3.04 9.37
C SER A 548 -15.68 -4.25 10.16
N ALA A 549 -14.97 -4.68 11.21
CA ALA A 549 -15.45 -5.75 12.09
C ALA A 549 -16.67 -5.33 12.91
N TRP A 550 -16.73 -4.08 13.38
CA TRP A 550 -17.88 -3.54 14.10
C TRP A 550 -19.12 -3.47 13.21
N LEU A 551 -18.96 -2.98 11.97
CA LEU A 551 -20.04 -2.97 10.97
C LEU A 551 -20.55 -4.39 10.71
N LYS A 552 -19.65 -5.36 10.47
CA LYS A 552 -20.02 -6.75 10.26
C LYS A 552 -20.76 -7.35 11.48
N CYS A 553 -20.26 -7.09 12.68
CA CYS A 553 -20.78 -7.69 13.91
C CYS A 553 -22.20 -7.22 14.23
N HIS A 554 -22.48 -5.93 14.05
CA HIS A 554 -23.75 -5.32 14.47
C HIS A 554 -24.74 -5.12 13.31
N TYR A 555 -24.24 -4.93 12.10
CA TYR A 555 -25.04 -4.61 10.92
C TYR A 555 -24.57 -5.44 9.71
N PRO A 556 -24.68 -6.78 9.77
CA PRO A 556 -24.21 -7.67 8.70
C PRO A 556 -24.91 -7.44 7.36
N ASP A 557 -26.15 -6.94 7.38
CA ASP A 557 -26.92 -6.52 6.20
C ASP A 557 -26.30 -5.30 5.53
N VAL A 558 -26.04 -4.25 6.32
CA VAL A 558 -25.37 -3.02 5.87
C VAL A 558 -23.98 -3.34 5.34
N PHE A 559 -23.21 -4.13 6.08
CA PHE A 559 -21.85 -4.49 5.71
C PHE A 559 -21.83 -5.29 4.40
N CYS A 560 -22.75 -6.23 4.23
CA CYS A 560 -22.90 -7.00 2.98
C CYS A 560 -23.22 -6.08 1.79
N ALA A 561 -24.24 -5.23 1.89
CA ALA A 561 -24.64 -4.33 0.81
C ALA A 561 -23.50 -3.35 0.45
N ALA A 562 -22.85 -2.75 1.46
CA ALA A 562 -21.72 -1.86 1.25
C ALA A 562 -20.52 -2.57 0.60
N LEU A 563 -20.19 -3.78 1.03
CA LEU A 563 -19.07 -4.56 0.51
C LEU A 563 -19.30 -5.02 -0.93
N LEU A 564 -20.55 -5.37 -1.30
CA LEU A 564 -20.93 -5.69 -2.68
C LEU A 564 -20.77 -4.46 -3.58
N ASN A 565 -21.23 -3.30 -3.12
CA ASN A 565 -21.18 -2.06 -3.89
C ASN A 565 -19.77 -1.45 -3.98
N ALA A 566 -18.83 -1.88 -3.14
CA ALA A 566 -17.44 -1.43 -3.16
C ALA A 566 -16.51 -2.36 -3.97
N GLN A 567 -17.04 -3.39 -4.63
CA GLN A 567 -16.26 -4.29 -5.50
C GLN A 567 -15.74 -3.56 -6.75
N PRO A 568 -14.58 -3.96 -7.31
CA PRO A 568 -13.76 -5.12 -6.93
C PRO A 568 -12.83 -4.84 -5.74
N MET A 569 -12.96 -5.61 -4.65
CA MET A 569 -12.05 -5.56 -3.49
C MET A 569 -12.15 -6.82 -2.61
N GLY A 570 -11.14 -7.07 -1.77
CA GLY A 570 -11.12 -8.21 -0.87
C GLY A 570 -10.86 -9.56 -1.57
N PHE A 571 -10.94 -10.66 -0.81
CA PHE A 571 -10.56 -12.00 -1.30
C PHE A 571 -11.73 -12.86 -1.80
N TYR A 572 -12.97 -12.43 -1.55
CA TYR A 572 -14.15 -13.27 -1.70
C TYR A 572 -15.07 -12.76 -2.79
N ALA A 573 -15.56 -13.68 -3.62
CA ALA A 573 -16.50 -13.35 -4.68
C ALA A 573 -17.88 -12.93 -4.10
N PRO A 574 -18.69 -12.15 -4.83
CA PRO A 574 -20.02 -11.71 -4.40
C PRO A 574 -20.91 -12.83 -3.83
N ALA A 575 -20.91 -14.01 -4.45
CA ALA A 575 -21.69 -15.15 -3.97
C ALA A 575 -21.28 -15.65 -2.57
N GLN A 576 -19.99 -15.53 -2.22
CA GLN A 576 -19.49 -15.90 -0.89
C GLN A 576 -19.88 -14.85 0.16
N ILE A 577 -19.86 -13.56 -0.20
CA ILE A 577 -20.28 -12.44 0.64
C ILE A 577 -21.77 -12.57 0.98
N VAL A 578 -22.63 -12.78 -0.02
CA VAL A 578 -24.08 -12.99 0.15
C VAL A 578 -24.38 -14.18 1.06
N ARG A 579 -23.66 -15.30 0.85
CA ARG A 579 -23.84 -16.49 1.70
C ARG A 579 -23.41 -16.25 3.14
N ASP A 580 -22.38 -15.45 3.36
CA ASP A 580 -21.92 -15.08 4.70
C ASP A 580 -22.98 -14.23 5.42
N ALA A 581 -23.54 -13.22 4.75
CA ALA A 581 -24.64 -12.42 5.28
C ALA A 581 -25.87 -13.28 5.61
N THR A 582 -26.22 -14.24 4.74
CA THR A 582 -27.33 -15.17 4.98
C THR A 582 -27.09 -16.01 6.24
N ARG A 583 -25.85 -16.43 6.50
CA ARG A 583 -25.48 -17.15 7.74
C ARG A 583 -25.58 -16.27 8.99
N HIS A 584 -25.44 -14.97 8.84
CA HIS A 584 -25.69 -13.97 9.88
C HIS A 584 -27.18 -13.60 10.04
N GLY A 585 -28.08 -14.31 9.34
CA GLY A 585 -29.53 -14.09 9.44
C GLY A 585 -30.06 -12.98 8.53
N VAL A 586 -29.25 -12.45 7.61
CA VAL A 586 -29.71 -11.46 6.63
C VAL A 586 -30.55 -12.14 5.54
N ALA A 587 -31.79 -11.69 5.36
CA ALA A 587 -32.61 -12.10 4.23
C ALA A 587 -32.13 -11.40 2.95
N VAL A 588 -31.64 -12.15 1.98
CA VAL A 588 -31.16 -11.62 0.69
C VAL A 588 -32.16 -11.94 -0.41
N ARG A 589 -32.66 -10.91 -1.10
CA ARG A 589 -33.58 -11.07 -2.24
C ARG A 589 -32.85 -11.12 -3.57
N SER A 590 -33.46 -11.77 -4.57
CA SER A 590 -32.99 -11.73 -5.95
C SER A 590 -33.29 -10.37 -6.60
N PRO A 591 -32.57 -10.00 -7.67
CA PRO A 591 -32.89 -8.80 -8.44
C PRO A 591 -34.35 -8.80 -8.93
N ASP A 592 -35.02 -7.65 -8.84
CA ASP A 592 -36.41 -7.45 -9.25
C ASP A 592 -36.52 -6.18 -10.10
N VAL A 593 -37.19 -6.27 -11.25
CA VAL A 593 -37.29 -5.17 -12.22
C VAL A 593 -38.02 -3.94 -11.68
N ASN A 594 -38.89 -4.10 -10.68
CA ASN A 594 -39.68 -3.01 -10.10
C ASN A 594 -39.07 -2.42 -8.84
N SER A 595 -38.20 -3.17 -8.15
CA SER A 595 -37.69 -2.82 -6.81
C SER A 595 -36.18 -2.62 -6.75
N SER A 596 -35.41 -3.23 -7.66
CA SER A 596 -33.96 -3.09 -7.67
C SER A 596 -33.50 -1.82 -8.41
N ASP A 597 -32.35 -1.31 -7.97
CA ASP A 597 -31.59 -0.26 -8.65
C ASP A 597 -30.23 -0.83 -9.09
N TRP A 598 -29.35 0.01 -9.62
CA TRP A 598 -27.98 -0.36 -10.01
C TRP A 598 -27.16 -0.92 -8.84
N ASP A 599 -27.17 -0.22 -7.70
CA ASP A 599 -26.47 -0.60 -6.48
C ASP A 599 -27.36 -1.47 -5.58
N SER A 600 -26.74 -2.39 -4.82
CA SER A 600 -27.44 -3.14 -3.76
C SER A 600 -27.97 -2.20 -2.70
N THR A 601 -29.20 -2.42 -2.23
CA THR A 601 -29.83 -1.58 -1.20
C THR A 601 -30.46 -2.43 -0.09
N LEU A 602 -30.88 -1.77 0.99
CA LEU A 602 -31.63 -2.38 2.09
C LEU A 602 -33.11 -2.00 1.98
N GLU A 603 -33.99 -2.91 2.38
CA GLU A 603 -35.42 -2.67 2.47
C GLU A 603 -35.97 -3.17 3.81
N ALA A 604 -37.02 -2.51 4.30
CA ALA A 604 -37.70 -2.96 5.51
C ALA A 604 -38.37 -4.31 5.24
N GLU A 605 -38.29 -5.21 6.22
CA GLU A 605 -39.01 -6.48 6.14
C GLU A 605 -40.51 -6.19 6.10
N ALA A 606 -41.15 -6.49 4.97
CA ALA A 606 -42.59 -6.32 4.83
C ALA A 606 -43.29 -7.21 5.86
N PRO A 607 -44.34 -6.73 6.56
CA PRO A 607 -45.10 -7.58 7.44
C PRO A 607 -45.60 -8.80 6.65
N PRO A 608 -45.60 -10.01 7.25
CA PRO A 608 -46.03 -11.20 6.56
C PRO A 608 -47.41 -10.95 5.98
N SER A 609 -47.53 -11.13 4.66
CA SER A 609 -48.82 -11.01 3.99
C SER A 609 -49.80 -11.97 4.68
N PRO A 610 -51.02 -11.53 5.02
CA PRO A 610 -51.99 -12.41 5.62
C PRO A 610 -52.17 -13.63 4.71
N PRO A 611 -52.30 -14.85 5.27
CA PRO A 611 -52.46 -16.04 4.47
C PRO A 611 -53.61 -15.83 3.49
N PRO A 612 -53.47 -16.24 2.21
CA PRO A 612 -54.49 -16.01 1.22
C PRO A 612 -55.81 -16.57 1.75
N GLU A 613 -56.81 -15.70 1.91
CA GLU A 613 -58.15 -16.12 2.29
C GLU A 613 -58.59 -17.21 1.31
N LYS A 614 -58.82 -18.43 1.84
CA LYS A 614 -59.49 -19.49 1.10
C LYS A 614 -60.95 -19.06 0.90
N GLY A 615 -61.18 -18.25 -0.14
CA GLY A 615 -62.46 -17.61 -0.41
C GLY A 615 -62.85 -17.70 -1.89
N ARG A 616 -63.43 -18.84 -2.27
CA ARG A 616 -64.40 -19.05 -3.37
C ARG A 616 -63.97 -18.64 -4.79
N LEU A 617 -63.54 -19.65 -5.54
CA LEU A 617 -63.86 -19.77 -6.97
C LEU A 617 -65.38 -19.67 -7.15
N GLY A 618 -65.85 -18.56 -7.70
CA GLY A 618 -67.26 -18.36 -7.98
C GLY A 618 -67.50 -17.29 -9.04
N GLY A 619 -67.73 -17.74 -10.28
CA GLY A 619 -68.65 -17.12 -11.25
C GLY A 619 -68.24 -15.76 -11.83
N GLY A 620 -67.80 -15.75 -13.09
CA GLY A 620 -67.52 -14.51 -13.81
C GLY A 620 -68.77 -13.70 -14.20
N GLN A 621 -68.57 -12.40 -14.41
CA GLN A 621 -69.24 -11.65 -15.49
C GLN A 621 -68.59 -10.27 -15.77
N LYS A 622 -68.14 -10.13 -17.03
CA LYS A 622 -68.18 -8.98 -17.96
C LYS A 622 -67.97 -7.51 -17.49
N ARG A 623 -66.86 -6.95 -18.01
CA ARG A 623 -66.67 -5.69 -18.77
C ARG A 623 -67.43 -4.41 -18.34
N ARG A 624 -66.66 -3.32 -18.15
CA ARG A 624 -66.72 -2.08 -18.97
C ARG A 624 -65.41 -1.25 -18.82
N PRO A 625 -64.85 -0.69 -19.92
CA PRO A 625 -63.73 0.25 -19.90
C PRO A 625 -64.19 1.71 -20.11
N ALA A 626 -63.41 2.70 -19.62
CA ALA A 626 -63.10 4.00 -20.27
C ALA A 626 -62.70 5.10 -19.25
N GLY A 627 -61.70 5.91 -19.63
CA GLY A 627 -61.37 7.22 -19.05
C GLY A 627 -59.89 7.39 -18.74
N ASP A 628 -58.97 7.53 -19.72
CA ASP A 628 -58.55 8.82 -20.34
C ASP A 628 -57.90 9.73 -19.25
N ARG A 629 -56.59 10.06 -19.19
CA ARG A 629 -55.72 10.69 -20.21
C ARG A 629 -54.26 10.84 -19.73
N ARG A 630 -53.33 10.70 -20.69
CA ARG A 630 -52.12 11.51 -21.00
C ARG A 630 -51.01 11.63 -19.94
N GLY A 631 -49.72 11.48 -20.26
CA GLY A 631 -48.96 11.28 -21.49
C GLY A 631 -47.49 11.13 -21.05
N GLY A 632 -46.73 10.17 -21.57
CA GLY A 632 -45.87 10.29 -22.76
C GLY A 632 -44.40 10.17 -22.30
N GLY A 633 -43.53 9.35 -22.87
CA GLY A 633 -43.64 8.34 -23.91
C GLY A 633 -42.42 7.41 -23.79
N GLY A 634 -42.64 6.12 -24.01
CA GLY A 634 -41.57 5.15 -24.23
C GLY A 634 -41.21 5.11 -25.71
N GLY A 635 -39.91 5.05 -26.00
CA GLY A 635 -39.35 4.64 -27.29
C GLY A 635 -38.84 3.21 -27.16
N ALA A 636 -39.23 2.37 -28.11
CA ALA A 636 -39.08 0.92 -28.11
C ALA A 636 -37.64 0.43 -28.39
N LEU A 637 -37.40 -0.80 -27.92
CA LEU A 637 -36.34 -1.71 -28.33
C LEU A 637 -36.48 -2.10 -29.80
N ASP A 638 -35.36 -2.03 -30.54
CA ASP A 638 -34.84 -3.07 -31.45
C ASP A 638 -33.76 -2.43 -32.36
N ASP A 639 -32.48 -2.72 -32.10
CA ASP A 639 -31.56 -3.31 -33.08
C ASP A 639 -30.17 -3.56 -32.47
N PRO A 640 -29.53 -4.71 -32.73
CA PRO A 640 -28.16 -4.99 -32.35
C PRO A 640 -27.24 -4.78 -33.57
N GLU A 641 -26.20 -3.94 -33.48
CA GLU A 641 -24.94 -4.16 -34.21
C GLU A 641 -23.85 -3.11 -33.89
N THR A 642 -22.62 -3.60 -33.95
CA THR A 642 -21.32 -2.90 -34.07
C THR A 642 -20.68 -2.26 -32.83
N PHE A 643 -19.82 -3.06 -32.21
CA PHE A 643 -18.59 -2.64 -31.54
C PHE A 643 -17.55 -2.17 -32.56
N SER A 644 -16.88 -1.04 -32.27
CA SER A 644 -15.50 -0.75 -32.65
C SER A 644 -14.81 -0.05 -31.48
#